data_AF-A0A212LWY9-F1
#
_entry.id   AF-A0A212LWY9-F1
#
_cell.length_a   1.000
_cell.length_b   1.000
_cell.length_c   1.000
_cell.angle_alpha   90.00
_cell.angle_beta   90.00
_cell.angle_gamma   90.00
#
_symmetry.space_group_name_H-M   'P 1'
#
loop_
_entity.id
_entity.type
_entity.pdbx_description
1 polymer ?
#
loop_
_entity_poly.entity_id
_entity_poly.type
_entity_poly.pdbx_seq_one_letter_code
_entity_poly.pdbx_strand_id
1 'polypeptide(L)'
;MNQCPIFHDSHNKDFRSPFGAAACYTEITLRLLTVNTKRQGELPAETVCLRLWQEGAGEILLDMQLVREEQGRRLYEASFTAPGNPGVIWYYFIIRRGEQTFYYGNNAAELGGVGQILSYPPPSYQISTYLPEAVTPAWFKHAVVYQIFVDRFYNGLPEGKILNPRPGSLLHADWQDTPVYTRDMETGAILAYDFFGGNLAGVMAKLPYLAELGVTAIYFNPVFASPSNHKYDTADYLTIDPMFGDNNLFAKVCAKAGEHGIAVILDGVFSHTGSDSLYFNQEGSYDTLGAYQSKASPYYSWYKFIDHPDTFESWWGIGTMPNVNEEDPSYQHFIIDGPDSVLKYWLKAGVKGWRLDVADELPESFLRKFYKTLKEQDSEAVLIGEVWEDASRKVSYGHLRQYFDGTELDSVMNYPFRKLVLDFMLGWRDAQAVHRRLFNLYENYPKENFYANMNIIGSHDVPRILTLLAEAPPEAAHSKLNAFKHRLTPAQRELGLARLKLVVLWQMTFPGTPCIYYGDEVGVEGYSDPLNRRTYPWGREDKELLAWYKKLVGLRRSHQVLRTGEWLLLCAADDVYGYVRRIRSGQDIFGDLAADNTAVIVFNRSCHKAAAISIDTAVWFAGQAYVVDALTGDTIALPDTGRLELTLPPLSGRLLLARDETPPAGPERTHGILLHPTSLPSPFGIGDLGPEACRFVDFLAAGNQQLWQFLPLNPVGFGDSPYQCLSAFAGNPLLISPERLRDADWLTEAELQHNNKFSRQDPACVDFPQVKLWKEQIFRQAFDRFRQQEPTDAYADFVAAAADWLPDYTLFMALKRHFQGLPWNQWPRAVSQRRPEVISHYRQLLAEEIEYQTFLQFVFWQQWQELKQYANSRGIRLFGDLPLFVAHDSADVWANPHLFSLDAAGNPTKVAGVPPDYFSDTGQLWGNPLYNWEQMALDDYHWWRRRLEVLLTLVDVIRIDHFRGLEAYWEIPAGEPTAVNGQWIAGPGAGFFAILEKYLGRLPLVAEDLGIITPEVNRLKHRLGYPGMKVLQFSFGDGLSAPDFPYNIGTDTIAYTGTHDNDTLLGWFGRLDSTEPELKRRVLRHLNRLGLDSDLSDAGVCRQLIRLTYLSQAKTVILPLQDVLGLGSAARMNTPGTADGNWGWRLEPGMLTPEVSSCLREWSSLTIGRQ
;
A
#
# COMPACT_ATOMS: atom_id res chain seq x y z
N MET A 1 7.11 34.06 51.62
CA MET A 1 7.95 34.11 50.41
C MET A 1 7.16 34.78 49.30
N ASN A 2 7.29 36.10 49.17
CA ASN A 2 6.71 36.89 48.07
C ASN A 2 7.62 36.72 46.84
N GLN A 3 7.53 35.58 46.15
CA GLN A 3 8.39 35.29 45.00
C GLN A 3 7.94 36.11 43.78
N CYS A 4 8.85 36.99 43.36
CA CYS A 4 8.90 37.63 42.05
C CYS A 4 9.07 36.54 40.98
N PRO A 5 8.14 36.38 40.00
CA PRO A 5 8.26 35.34 38.98
C PRO A 5 9.54 35.51 38.15
N ILE A 6 10.39 34.49 38.14
CA ILE A 6 11.48 34.30 37.17
C ILE A 6 11.04 33.17 36.24
N PHE A 7 11.20 33.34 34.93
CA PHE A 7 10.65 32.42 33.94
C PHE A 7 11.54 32.30 32.70
N HIS A 8 11.87 31.05 32.35
CA HIS A 8 12.43 30.64 31.07
C HIS A 8 11.82 29.29 30.69
N ASP A 9 11.54 29.11 29.40
CA ASP A 9 10.96 27.89 28.84
C ASP A 9 11.76 27.50 27.60
N SER A 10 12.59 26.45 27.70
CA SER A 10 13.45 26.04 26.58
C SER A 10 12.65 25.48 25.39
N HIS A 11 11.38 25.12 25.59
CA HIS A 11 10.47 24.69 24.53
C HIS A 11 9.77 25.84 23.80
N ASN A 12 10.00 27.09 24.25
CA ASN A 12 9.42 28.27 23.64
C ASN A 12 10.48 29.09 22.89
N LYS A 13 10.23 29.34 21.59
CA LYS A 13 11.12 30.11 20.70
C LYS A 13 11.38 31.54 21.16
N ASP A 14 10.47 32.11 21.95
CA ASP A 14 10.66 33.44 22.54
C ASP A 14 11.80 33.42 23.58
N PHE A 15 12.06 32.29 24.22
CA PHE A 15 13.07 32.14 25.27
C PHE A 15 14.35 31.42 24.80
N ARG A 16 14.27 30.62 23.73
CA ARG A 16 15.40 29.92 23.10
C ARG A 16 15.25 29.92 21.58
N SER A 17 16.17 30.56 20.87
CA SER A 17 16.17 30.62 19.40
C SER A 17 17.58 30.32 18.84
N PRO A 18 17.75 29.37 17.91
CA PRO A 18 16.72 28.44 17.40
C PRO A 18 16.27 27.44 18.47
N PHE A 19 15.06 26.88 18.30
CA PHE A 19 14.58 25.77 19.14
C PHE A 19 15.30 24.47 18.77
N GLY A 20 15.58 23.65 19.78
CA GLY A 20 16.18 22.32 19.63
C GLY A 20 17.70 22.33 19.46
N ALA A 21 18.25 21.23 18.97
CA ALA A 21 19.67 21.12 18.62
C ALA A 21 20.07 22.17 17.56
N ALA A 22 21.31 22.67 17.63
CA ALA A 22 21.78 23.78 16.79
C ALA A 22 22.98 23.35 15.93
N ALA A 23 22.99 23.74 14.65
CA ALA A 23 24.17 23.54 13.82
C ALA A 23 25.35 24.40 14.34
N CYS A 24 26.58 23.90 14.22
CA CYS A 24 27.78 24.66 14.56
C CYS A 24 27.80 26.01 13.82
N TYR A 25 28.42 27.02 14.43
CA TYR A 25 28.45 28.40 13.93
C TYR A 25 27.10 29.14 13.87
N THR A 26 25.99 28.52 14.29
CA THR A 26 24.69 29.19 14.39
C THR A 26 24.65 30.10 15.63
N GLU A 27 24.10 31.31 15.50
CA GLU A 27 23.84 32.17 16.66
C GLU A 27 22.67 31.62 17.48
N ILE A 28 22.91 31.43 18.78
CA ILE A 28 21.91 30.97 19.75
C ILE A 28 21.61 32.12 20.70
N THR A 29 20.33 32.47 20.79
CA THR A 29 19.80 33.49 21.71
C THR A 29 19.00 32.83 22.83
N LEU A 30 19.37 33.13 24.08
CA LEU A 30 18.66 32.70 25.28
C LEU A 30 18.11 33.91 26.04
N ARG A 31 16.86 33.81 26.48
CA ARG A 31 16.19 34.88 27.23
C ARG A 31 15.67 34.42 28.59
N LEU A 32 15.62 35.33 29.56
CA LEU A 32 15.05 35.11 30.89
C LEU A 32 14.13 36.27 31.25
N LEU A 33 12.89 35.97 31.64
CA LEU A 33 11.94 36.96 32.13
C LEU A 33 12.00 37.03 33.66
N THR A 34 12.09 38.24 34.21
CA THR A 34 11.96 38.51 35.64
C THR A 34 10.83 39.52 35.90
N VAL A 35 10.06 39.37 36.98
CA VAL A 35 8.87 40.20 37.23
C VAL A 35 8.86 40.83 38.61
N ASN A 36 9.30 42.09 38.73
CA ASN A 36 9.32 42.81 40.00
C ASN A 36 7.97 43.49 40.31
N THR A 37 7.47 43.30 41.52
CA THR A 37 6.18 43.86 41.98
C THR A 37 6.32 45.20 42.72
N LYS A 38 7.54 45.72 42.90
CA LYS A 38 7.80 47.02 43.55
C LYS A 38 7.78 48.19 42.54
N ARG A 39 7.38 49.39 43.01
CA ARG A 39 7.29 50.63 42.20
C ARG A 39 8.65 51.02 41.58
N GLN A 40 8.62 51.57 40.36
CA GLN A 40 9.79 52.19 39.70
C GLN A 40 10.47 53.19 40.64
N GLY A 41 11.73 52.90 41.01
CA GLY A 41 12.55 53.74 41.90
C GLY A 41 13.19 53.01 43.10
N GLU A 42 12.68 51.84 43.50
CA GLU A 42 13.21 51.03 44.63
C GLU A 42 13.77 49.66 44.19
N LEU A 43 14.06 49.50 42.89
CA LEU A 43 14.49 48.22 42.33
C LEU A 43 15.95 47.97 42.74
N PRO A 44 16.27 46.91 43.51
CA PRO A 44 17.66 46.56 43.78
C PRO A 44 18.37 46.30 42.45
N ALA A 45 19.67 46.62 42.36
CA ALA A 45 20.48 46.29 41.20
C ALA A 45 20.34 44.78 40.91
N GLU A 46 19.82 44.47 39.73
CA GLU A 46 19.61 43.10 39.26
C GLU A 46 20.59 42.87 38.12
N THR A 47 21.40 41.82 38.24
CA THR A 47 22.26 41.35 37.16
C THR A 47 21.91 39.90 36.88
N VAL A 48 21.84 39.56 35.60
CA VAL A 48 21.57 38.21 35.13
C VAL A 48 22.78 37.77 34.31
N CYS A 49 23.32 36.62 34.67
CA CYS A 49 24.44 36.00 33.98
C CYS A 49 23.99 34.63 33.46
N LEU A 50 24.29 34.35 32.21
CA LEU A 50 24.12 33.05 31.58
C LEU A 50 25.42 32.25 31.78
N ARG A 51 25.30 31.07 32.39
CA ARG A 51 26.40 30.13 32.54
C ARG A 51 26.29 29.08 31.44
N LEU A 52 27.36 28.92 30.66
CA LEU A 52 27.52 27.89 29.65
C LEU A 52 28.65 26.94 30.07
N TRP A 53 28.55 25.67 29.70
CA TRP A 53 29.65 24.71 29.84
C TRP A 53 29.57 23.65 28.78
N GLN A 54 30.73 23.22 28.31
CA GLN A 54 30.88 22.14 27.34
C GLN A 54 32.12 21.33 27.71
N GLU A 55 32.01 20.01 27.59
CA GLU A 55 33.13 19.08 27.78
C GLU A 55 34.30 19.49 26.87
N GLY A 56 35.52 19.52 27.40
CA GLY A 56 36.73 19.94 26.68
C GLY A 56 36.89 21.46 26.46
N ALA A 57 35.81 22.25 26.45
CA ALA A 57 35.88 23.72 26.30
C ALA A 57 35.79 24.48 27.64
N GLY A 58 35.22 23.87 28.67
CA GLY A 58 35.13 24.44 30.02
C GLY A 58 33.92 25.36 30.23
N GLU A 59 33.99 26.18 31.29
CA GLU A 59 32.90 27.09 31.69
C GLU A 59 33.07 28.49 31.07
N ILE A 60 31.96 29.06 30.60
CA ILE A 60 31.86 30.43 30.10
C ILE A 60 30.71 31.14 30.82
N LEU A 61 30.94 32.35 31.30
CA LEU A 61 29.94 33.22 31.92
C LEU A 61 29.69 34.43 31.01
N LEU A 62 28.44 34.63 30.63
CA LEU A 62 28.01 35.74 29.78
C LEU A 62 27.05 36.65 30.54
N ASP A 63 27.34 37.95 30.59
CA ASP A 63 26.39 38.92 31.14
C ASP A 63 25.21 39.12 30.18
N MET A 64 23.99 38.95 30.68
CA MET A 64 22.78 39.13 29.89
C MET A 64 22.35 40.59 29.88
N GLN A 65 21.98 41.10 28.71
CA GLN A 65 21.54 42.48 28.50
C GLN A 65 20.03 42.60 28.75
N LEU A 66 19.61 43.67 29.41
CA LEU A 66 18.19 44.01 29.54
C LEU A 66 17.68 44.58 28.21
N VAL A 67 16.86 43.81 27.49
CA VAL A 67 16.36 44.19 26.15
C VAL A 67 14.96 44.77 26.17
N ARG A 68 14.17 44.50 27.23
CA ARG A 68 12.81 45.04 27.38
C ARG A 68 12.43 45.20 28.85
N GLU A 69 11.85 46.34 29.21
CA GLU A 69 11.27 46.59 30.54
C GLU A 69 9.90 47.27 30.43
N GLU A 70 8.84 46.59 30.87
CA GLU A 70 7.46 47.11 30.85
C GLU A 70 6.70 46.65 32.09
N GLN A 71 6.05 47.58 32.81
CA GLN A 71 5.16 47.28 33.96
C GLN A 71 5.79 46.35 35.02
N GLY A 72 7.09 46.49 35.29
CA GLY A 72 7.82 45.67 36.26
C GLY A 72 8.31 44.32 35.71
N ARG A 73 8.02 43.98 34.44
CA ARG A 73 8.58 42.81 33.74
C ARG A 73 9.86 43.20 33.00
N ARG A 74 10.94 42.46 33.21
CA ARG A 74 12.25 42.66 32.61
C ARG A 74 12.66 41.42 31.83
N LEU A 75 12.95 41.57 30.54
CA LEU A 75 13.44 40.50 29.68
C LEU A 75 14.94 40.70 29.46
N TYR A 76 15.72 39.73 29.92
CA TYR A 76 17.15 39.68 29.70
C TYR A 76 17.46 38.74 28.54
N GLU A 77 18.48 39.07 27.75
CA GLU A 77 18.91 38.33 26.57
C GLU A 77 20.43 38.19 26.55
N ALA A 78 20.92 37.03 26.14
CA ALA A 78 22.30 36.84 25.71
C ALA A 78 22.31 35.99 24.44
N SER A 79 23.18 36.35 23.50
CA SER A 79 23.45 35.57 22.30
C SER A 79 24.89 35.10 22.29
N PHE A 80 25.13 33.90 21.80
CA PHE A 80 26.46 33.36 21.57
C PHE A 80 26.45 32.47 20.32
N THR A 81 27.59 32.35 19.65
CA THR A 81 27.72 31.48 18.48
C THR A 81 28.02 30.06 18.94
N ALA A 82 27.29 29.08 18.40
CA ALA A 82 27.58 27.67 18.62
C ALA A 82 29.04 27.36 18.24
N PRO A 83 29.77 26.57 19.05
CA PRO A 83 31.15 26.20 18.78
C PRO A 83 31.34 25.58 17.39
N GLY A 84 32.55 25.70 16.84
CA GLY A 84 32.87 25.10 15.54
C GLY A 84 33.03 23.59 15.56
N ASN A 85 33.30 23.01 16.74
CA ASN A 85 33.31 21.57 16.96
C ASN A 85 31.99 21.17 17.63
N PRO A 86 31.29 20.16 17.11
CA PRO A 86 30.10 19.62 17.72
C PRO A 86 30.30 19.14 19.18
N GLY A 87 29.18 18.95 19.87
CA GLY A 87 29.15 18.52 21.26
C GLY A 87 27.92 19.03 21.98
N VAL A 88 27.91 18.88 23.31
CA VAL A 88 26.75 19.24 24.14
C VAL A 88 27.06 20.47 25.00
N ILE A 89 26.26 21.52 24.84
CA ILE A 89 26.33 22.75 25.64
C ILE A 89 25.29 22.66 26.76
N TRP A 90 25.75 22.89 27.98
CA TRP A 90 24.95 22.88 29.19
C TRP A 90 24.79 24.30 29.72
N TYR A 91 23.55 24.73 29.97
CA TYR A 91 23.30 26.10 30.45
C TYR A 91 22.31 26.22 31.61
N TYR A 92 22.52 27.27 32.41
CA TYR A 92 21.56 27.79 33.39
C TYR A 92 21.81 29.29 33.64
N PHE A 93 20.90 29.94 34.34
CA PHE A 93 20.95 31.38 34.64
C PHE A 93 21.31 31.63 36.09
N ILE A 94 22.16 32.63 36.34
CA ILE A 94 22.55 33.14 37.65
C ILE A 94 21.98 34.54 37.79
N ILE A 95 21.13 34.76 38.79
CA ILE A 95 20.43 36.02 39.03
C ILE A 95 20.89 36.59 40.35
N ARG A 96 21.52 37.77 40.33
CA ARG A 96 21.96 38.49 41.54
C ARG A 96 21.06 39.70 41.78
N ARG A 97 20.50 39.80 42.99
CA ARG A 97 19.64 40.89 43.44
C ARG A 97 20.11 41.37 44.81
N GLY A 98 20.83 42.48 44.86
CA GLY A 98 21.51 42.91 46.10
C GLY A 98 22.51 41.84 46.55
N GLU A 99 22.41 41.38 47.81
CA GLU A 99 23.27 40.33 48.37
C GLU A 99 22.79 38.89 48.08
N GLN A 100 21.60 38.73 47.46
CA GLN A 100 21.02 37.41 47.20
C GLN A 100 21.37 36.93 45.80
N THR A 101 21.79 35.65 45.69
CA THR A 101 21.99 34.95 44.42
C THR A 101 20.96 33.83 44.28
N PHE A 102 20.28 33.80 43.14
CA PHE A 102 19.37 32.76 42.73
C PHE A 102 19.88 32.11 41.45
N TYR A 103 19.47 30.88 41.22
CA TYR A 103 19.76 30.16 39.99
C TYR A 103 18.45 29.73 39.34
N TYR A 104 18.38 29.82 38.03
CA TYR A 104 17.27 29.29 37.25
C TYR A 104 17.79 28.31 36.23
N GLY A 105 17.30 27.07 36.25
CA GLY A 105 17.75 26.02 35.34
C GLY A 105 16.65 25.02 35.07
N ASN A 106 17.05 23.89 34.51
CA ASN A 106 16.15 22.83 34.09
C ASN A 106 15.36 22.29 35.29
N ASN A 107 14.20 21.71 35.02
CA ASN A 107 13.36 21.12 36.05
C ASN A 107 14.01 19.88 36.68
N ALA A 108 13.54 19.46 37.85
CA ALA A 108 14.08 18.31 38.58
C ALA A 108 13.99 16.97 37.81
N ALA A 109 13.17 16.90 36.75
CA ALA A 109 13.07 15.70 35.89
C ALA A 109 13.99 15.77 34.67
N GLU A 110 14.73 16.88 34.48
CA GLU A 110 15.67 17.13 33.38
C GLU A 110 15.05 17.05 31.98
N LEU A 111 13.78 17.47 31.83
CA LEU A 111 13.03 17.31 30.57
C LEU A 111 12.97 18.55 29.69
N GLY A 112 13.76 19.59 29.99
CA GLY A 112 13.65 20.87 29.30
C GLY A 112 12.33 21.59 29.62
N GLY A 113 11.94 22.52 28.78
CA GLY A 113 10.74 23.34 28.96
C GLY A 113 10.87 24.34 30.11
N VAL A 114 9.76 24.56 30.83
CA VAL A 114 9.72 25.46 32.00
C VAL A 114 10.64 24.96 33.11
N GLY A 115 11.54 25.84 33.53
CA GLY A 115 12.53 25.56 34.56
C GLY A 115 12.05 25.85 35.97
N GLN A 116 13.02 25.84 36.90
CA GLN A 116 12.79 26.13 38.31
C GLN A 116 13.86 27.04 38.88
N ILE A 117 13.45 27.86 39.86
CA ILE A 117 14.33 28.72 40.64
C ILE A 117 14.84 27.97 41.88
N LEU A 118 16.16 28.00 42.10
CA LEU A 118 16.83 27.37 43.24
C LEU A 118 17.84 28.32 43.90
N SER A 119 18.19 28.06 45.16
CA SER A 119 19.23 28.79 45.89
C SER A 119 20.65 28.20 45.71
N TYR A 120 20.76 27.15 44.92
CA TYR A 120 22.00 26.44 44.57
C TYR A 120 21.96 26.07 43.07
N PRO A 121 23.11 25.70 42.45
CA PRO A 121 23.16 25.37 41.03
C PRO A 121 22.14 24.29 40.63
N PRO A 122 21.28 24.56 39.63
CA PRO A 122 20.21 23.67 39.18
C PRO A 122 20.75 22.63 38.19
N PRO A 123 19.96 21.58 37.86
CA PRO A 123 20.18 20.82 36.65
C PRO A 123 20.26 21.74 35.43
N SER A 124 21.18 21.48 34.52
CA SER A 124 21.39 22.32 33.34
C SER A 124 20.41 21.95 32.22
N TYR A 125 20.08 22.93 31.39
CA TYR A 125 19.47 22.68 30.09
C TYR A 125 20.53 22.20 29.09
N GLN A 126 20.08 21.49 28.06
CA GLN A 126 20.93 20.91 27.03
C GLN A 126 20.72 21.60 25.67
N ILE A 127 21.82 21.86 24.96
CA ILE A 127 21.84 22.18 23.53
C ILE A 127 22.85 21.26 22.86
N SER A 128 22.37 20.27 22.12
CA SER A 128 23.21 19.44 21.25
C SER A 128 23.61 20.26 20.04
N THR A 129 24.89 20.19 19.64
CA THR A 129 25.40 20.82 18.44
C THR A 129 25.90 19.80 17.43
N TYR A 130 25.74 20.08 16.15
CA TYR A 130 26.04 19.16 15.03
C TYR A 130 26.65 19.92 13.84
N LEU A 131 27.32 19.22 12.93
CA LEU A 131 27.91 19.83 11.74
C LEU A 131 26.82 20.39 10.80
N PRO A 132 26.97 21.60 10.21
CA PRO A 132 25.95 22.19 9.33
C PRO A 132 25.56 21.32 8.13
N GLU A 133 26.49 20.51 7.63
CA GLU A 133 26.32 19.58 6.52
C GLU A 133 25.76 18.20 6.93
N ALA A 134 25.51 17.97 8.22
CA ALA A 134 24.99 16.69 8.71
C ALA A 134 23.57 16.45 8.19
N VAL A 135 23.45 15.52 7.24
CA VAL A 135 22.19 15.07 6.66
C VAL A 135 22.08 13.56 6.79
N THR A 136 20.88 13.06 7.02
CA THR A 136 20.62 11.61 7.02
C THR A 136 20.05 11.17 5.66
N PRO A 137 20.23 9.90 5.24
CA PRO A 137 19.75 9.42 3.95
C PRO A 137 18.27 9.74 3.70
N ALA A 138 17.96 10.36 2.58
CA ALA A 138 16.63 10.90 2.32
C ALA A 138 15.58 9.78 2.23
N TRP A 139 15.93 8.68 1.54
CA TRP A 139 15.03 7.53 1.40
C TRP A 139 14.67 6.89 2.76
N PHE A 140 15.59 6.93 3.73
CA PHE A 140 15.41 6.24 5.01
C PHE A 140 14.34 6.92 5.87
N LYS A 141 14.23 8.26 5.84
CA LYS A 141 13.16 9.02 6.51
C LYS A 141 11.76 8.63 6.01
N HIS A 142 11.68 8.12 4.79
CA HIS A 142 10.44 7.65 4.18
C HIS A 142 10.19 6.15 4.33
N ALA A 143 11.16 5.41 4.86
CA ALA A 143 11.12 3.97 4.86
C ALA A 143 10.13 3.39 5.88
N VAL A 144 9.72 2.15 5.61
CA VAL A 144 9.16 1.23 6.59
C VAL A 144 10.08 0.03 6.65
N VAL A 145 10.76 -0.12 7.79
CA VAL A 145 11.75 -1.17 8.03
C VAL A 145 11.04 -2.43 8.52
N TYR A 146 11.49 -3.59 8.06
CA TYR A 146 11.02 -4.89 8.51
C TYR A 146 12.21 -5.73 8.99
N GLN A 147 12.27 -6.03 10.29
CA GLN A 147 13.34 -6.78 10.90
C GLN A 147 13.09 -8.29 10.77
N ILE A 148 14.05 -9.02 10.20
CA ILE A 148 13.97 -10.46 9.95
C ILE A 148 15.05 -11.22 10.72
N PHE A 149 14.59 -12.20 11.52
CA PHE A 149 15.44 -13.27 12.05
C PHE A 149 15.32 -14.49 11.12
N VAL A 150 16.35 -14.72 10.28
CA VAL A 150 16.25 -15.58 9.08
C VAL A 150 15.81 -17.02 9.41
N ASP A 151 16.42 -17.66 10.41
CA ASP A 151 16.10 -19.05 10.83
C ASP A 151 14.60 -19.24 11.15
N ARG A 152 13.92 -18.16 11.55
CA ARG A 152 12.55 -18.19 12.08
C ARG A 152 11.53 -17.63 11.11
N PHE A 153 11.96 -17.09 9.97
CA PHE A 153 11.06 -16.37 9.07
C PHE A 153 10.38 -17.30 8.07
N TYR A 154 11.12 -17.99 7.19
CA TYR A 154 10.56 -18.96 6.26
C TYR A 154 11.64 -19.89 5.72
N ASN A 155 11.32 -21.18 5.56
CA ASN A 155 12.16 -22.13 4.85
C ASN A 155 11.68 -22.25 3.39
N GLY A 156 12.50 -21.79 2.44
CA GLY A 156 12.18 -21.80 1.01
C GLY A 156 12.58 -23.09 0.28
N LEU A 157 13.05 -24.12 1.00
CA LEU A 157 13.54 -25.36 0.39
C LEU A 157 12.48 -26.46 0.39
N PRO A 158 12.48 -27.35 -0.62
CA PRO A 158 11.55 -28.48 -0.68
C PRO A 158 11.61 -29.34 0.59
N GLU A 159 10.43 -29.82 1.00
CA GLU A 159 10.27 -30.76 2.14
C GLU A 159 10.82 -30.24 3.48
N GLY A 160 11.01 -28.92 3.64
CA GLY A 160 11.52 -28.33 4.87
C GLY A 160 13.00 -28.64 5.14
N LYS A 161 13.76 -28.98 4.09
CA LYS A 161 15.19 -29.31 4.20
C LYS A 161 15.97 -28.19 4.89
N ILE A 162 16.82 -28.56 5.85
CA ILE A 162 17.79 -27.67 6.51
C ILE A 162 19.15 -27.82 5.80
N LEU A 163 19.77 -26.70 5.41
CA LEU A 163 21.08 -26.72 4.77
C LEU A 163 22.18 -26.91 5.81
N ASN A 164 23.16 -27.75 5.50
CA ASN A 164 24.44 -27.87 6.23
C ASN A 164 24.34 -27.77 7.76
N PRO A 165 23.46 -28.56 8.44
CA PRO A 165 23.36 -28.50 9.88
C PRO A 165 24.68 -28.92 10.52
N ARG A 166 25.15 -28.14 11.49
CA ARG A 166 26.42 -28.42 12.18
C ARG A 166 26.24 -29.57 13.17
N PRO A 167 27.28 -30.39 13.43
CA PRO A 167 27.27 -31.35 14.52
C PRO A 167 26.94 -30.65 15.85
N GLY A 168 25.98 -31.18 16.61
CA GLY A 168 25.54 -30.60 17.90
C GLY A 168 24.38 -29.61 17.79
N SER A 169 23.90 -29.26 16.59
CA SER A 169 22.68 -28.46 16.42
C SER A 169 21.41 -29.23 16.84
N LEU A 170 20.52 -28.59 17.59
CA LEU A 170 19.19 -29.10 17.89
C LEU A 170 18.23 -28.70 16.76
N LEU A 171 17.76 -29.65 15.96
CA LEU A 171 16.87 -29.37 14.83
C LEU A 171 15.41 -29.63 15.21
N HIS A 172 14.55 -28.64 14.99
CA HIS A 172 13.11 -28.79 15.19
C HIS A 172 12.45 -29.53 14.03
N ALA A 173 11.56 -30.47 14.35
CA ALA A 173 10.80 -31.22 13.37
C ALA A 173 9.50 -30.51 12.95
N ASP A 174 8.89 -29.73 13.86
CA ASP A 174 7.72 -28.91 13.57
C ASP A 174 8.09 -27.42 13.59
N TRP A 175 7.72 -26.70 12.54
CA TRP A 175 7.88 -25.26 12.43
C TRP A 175 7.23 -24.51 13.60
N GLN A 176 6.22 -25.07 14.26
CA GLN A 176 5.49 -24.45 15.37
C GLN A 176 6.06 -24.75 16.76
N ASP A 177 7.14 -25.51 16.84
CA ASP A 177 7.78 -25.80 18.12
C ASP A 177 8.17 -24.51 18.84
N THR A 178 8.22 -24.57 20.17
CA THR A 178 8.64 -23.43 20.97
C THR A 178 10.16 -23.40 21.06
N PRO A 179 10.81 -22.25 20.74
CA PRO A 179 12.25 -22.14 20.81
C PRO A 179 12.84 -22.52 22.17
N VAL A 180 14.01 -23.15 22.17
CA VAL A 180 14.66 -23.64 23.38
C VAL A 180 16.18 -23.63 23.27
N TYR A 181 16.86 -23.18 24.33
CA TYR A 181 18.30 -23.39 24.50
C TYR A 181 18.53 -24.57 25.43
N THR A 182 19.32 -25.55 24.99
CA THR A 182 19.80 -26.60 25.91
C THR A 182 20.95 -26.03 26.70
N ARG A 183 20.85 -26.05 28.03
CA ARG A 183 21.86 -25.48 28.93
C ARG A 183 22.42 -26.52 29.88
N ASP A 184 23.69 -26.36 30.21
CA ASP A 184 24.34 -27.10 31.27
C ASP A 184 23.77 -26.68 32.64
N MET A 185 23.50 -27.65 33.50
CA MET A 185 22.81 -27.41 34.77
C MET A 185 23.73 -26.85 35.85
N GLU A 186 25.05 -27.04 35.73
CA GLU A 186 26.03 -26.58 36.72
C GLU A 186 26.61 -25.21 36.36
N THR A 187 26.94 -25.02 35.08
CA THR A 187 27.62 -23.84 34.55
C THR A 187 26.66 -22.85 33.88
N GLY A 188 25.46 -23.27 33.49
CA GLY A 188 24.48 -22.43 32.77
C GLY A 188 24.83 -22.16 31.29
N ALA A 189 25.96 -22.68 30.82
CA ALA A 189 26.44 -22.55 29.44
C ALA A 189 25.45 -23.19 28.45
N ILE A 190 25.37 -22.65 27.23
CA ILE A 190 24.53 -23.23 26.17
C ILE A 190 25.29 -24.43 25.59
N LEU A 191 24.67 -25.61 25.69
CA LEU A 191 25.21 -26.87 25.17
C LEU A 191 24.83 -27.10 23.71
N ALA A 192 23.63 -26.65 23.31
CA ALA A 192 23.15 -26.76 21.94
C ALA A 192 22.16 -25.63 21.61
N TYR A 193 22.36 -25.01 20.45
CA TYR A 193 21.43 -24.04 19.86
C TYR A 193 20.38 -24.75 19.01
N ASP A 194 19.16 -24.23 19.04
CA ASP A 194 18.05 -24.74 18.25
C ASP A 194 17.91 -24.07 16.88
N PHE A 195 17.47 -24.83 15.87
CA PHE A 195 17.29 -24.36 14.51
C PHE A 195 15.97 -24.88 13.93
N PHE A 196 15.28 -23.98 13.22
CA PHE A 196 14.03 -24.28 12.50
C PHE A 196 14.23 -24.39 10.99
N GLY A 197 15.37 -23.90 10.48
CA GLY A 197 15.76 -24.08 9.07
C GLY A 197 15.31 -22.97 8.13
N GLY A 198 14.86 -21.82 8.65
CA GLY A 198 14.63 -20.64 7.83
C GLY A 198 15.90 -20.17 7.12
N ASN A 199 15.76 -19.67 5.89
CA ASN A 199 16.89 -19.42 5.00
C ASN A 199 16.62 -18.27 4.01
N LEU A 200 17.68 -17.83 3.31
CA LEU A 200 17.60 -16.71 2.38
C LEU A 200 16.73 -16.99 1.16
N ALA A 201 16.65 -18.25 0.71
CA ALA A 201 15.70 -18.64 -0.33
C ALA A 201 14.25 -18.42 0.13
N GLY A 202 13.98 -18.72 1.40
CA GLY A 202 12.69 -18.43 2.03
C GLY A 202 12.39 -16.93 2.11
N VAL A 203 13.37 -16.11 2.50
CA VAL A 203 13.20 -14.64 2.49
C VAL A 203 12.89 -14.14 1.08
N MET A 204 13.64 -14.60 0.08
CA MET A 204 13.43 -14.23 -1.32
C MET A 204 12.02 -14.59 -1.81
N ALA A 205 11.52 -15.78 -1.46
CA ALA A 205 10.16 -16.23 -1.79
C ALA A 205 9.05 -15.38 -1.12
N LYS A 206 9.38 -14.63 -0.07
CA LYS A 206 8.44 -13.79 0.69
C LYS A 206 8.62 -12.29 0.45
N LEU A 207 9.50 -11.89 -0.47
CA LEU A 207 9.59 -10.49 -0.90
C LEU A 207 8.26 -9.92 -1.43
N PRO A 208 7.43 -10.66 -2.20
CA PRO A 208 6.12 -10.16 -2.61
C PRO A 208 5.20 -9.84 -1.44
N TYR A 209 5.23 -10.66 -0.38
CA TYR A 209 4.47 -10.40 0.85
C TYR A 209 4.92 -9.10 1.54
N LEU A 210 6.24 -8.88 1.64
CA LEU A 210 6.78 -7.66 2.24
C LEU A 210 6.45 -6.42 1.40
N ALA A 211 6.50 -6.53 0.07
CA ALA A 211 6.12 -5.47 -0.85
C ALA A 211 4.62 -5.13 -0.73
N GLU A 212 3.75 -6.14 -0.64
CA GLU A 212 2.30 -5.97 -0.43
C GLU A 212 1.99 -5.34 0.93
N LEU A 213 2.78 -5.66 1.96
CA LEU A 213 2.70 -5.01 3.27
C LEU A 213 3.12 -3.52 3.21
N GLY A 214 3.87 -3.13 2.17
CA GLY A 214 4.37 -1.77 1.93
C GLY A 214 5.75 -1.50 2.53
N VAL A 215 6.49 -2.54 2.91
CA VAL A 215 7.88 -2.48 3.39
C VAL A 215 8.78 -1.89 2.30
N THR A 216 9.77 -1.09 2.69
CA THR A 216 10.79 -0.52 1.79
C THR A 216 12.21 -0.80 2.24
N ALA A 217 12.39 -1.43 3.40
CA ALA A 217 13.69 -1.82 3.91
C ALA A 217 13.59 -3.11 4.72
N ILE A 218 14.51 -4.04 4.49
CA ILE A 218 14.71 -5.21 5.34
C ILE A 218 15.94 -4.96 6.18
N TYR A 219 15.81 -5.16 7.49
CA TYR A 219 16.94 -5.25 8.41
C TYR A 219 17.09 -6.72 8.81
N PHE A 220 18.21 -7.34 8.45
CA PHE A 220 18.53 -8.68 8.91
C PHE A 220 19.28 -8.63 10.23
N ASN A 221 18.88 -9.45 11.19
CA ASN A 221 19.79 -9.94 12.23
C ASN A 221 21.02 -10.61 11.60
N PRO A 222 22.11 -10.88 12.34
CA PRO A 222 23.35 -11.37 11.74
C PRO A 222 23.14 -12.60 10.83
N VAL A 223 23.70 -12.51 9.61
CA VAL A 223 23.57 -13.55 8.56
C VAL A 223 24.88 -14.26 8.24
N PHE A 224 25.98 -13.80 8.83
CA PHE A 224 27.32 -14.34 8.60
C PHE A 224 27.51 -15.67 9.30
N ALA A 225 28.46 -16.47 8.82
CA ALA A 225 28.73 -17.80 9.33
C ALA A 225 28.96 -17.77 10.85
N SER A 226 28.22 -18.59 11.59
CA SER A 226 28.31 -18.71 13.06
C SER A 226 27.76 -20.06 13.54
N PRO A 227 28.25 -20.61 14.67
CA PRO A 227 27.72 -21.83 15.25
C PRO A 227 26.32 -21.67 15.88
N SER A 228 25.91 -20.47 16.29
CA SER A 228 24.62 -20.24 16.91
C SER A 228 23.50 -19.97 15.91
N ASN A 229 22.26 -19.92 16.41
CA ASN A 229 21.09 -19.54 15.64
C ASN A 229 20.92 -18.02 15.48
N HIS A 230 21.49 -17.22 16.39
CA HIS A 230 21.39 -15.77 16.42
C HIS A 230 22.56 -15.09 15.70
N LYS A 231 23.68 -15.80 15.57
CA LYS A 231 24.84 -15.46 14.75
C LYS A 231 25.68 -14.26 15.16
N TYR A 232 25.42 -13.69 16.35
CA TYR A 232 26.28 -12.68 16.98
C TYR A 232 27.71 -13.17 17.31
N ASP A 233 27.89 -14.45 17.59
CA ASP A 233 29.19 -15.13 17.70
C ASP A 233 29.78 -15.42 16.32
N THR A 234 30.13 -14.36 15.58
CA THR A 234 30.55 -14.43 14.17
C THR A 234 31.80 -15.29 14.00
N ALA A 235 31.72 -16.29 13.13
CA ALA A 235 32.84 -17.16 12.77
C ALA A 235 33.61 -16.69 11.53
N ASP A 236 32.90 -16.13 10.54
CA ASP A 236 33.50 -15.51 9.36
C ASP A 236 32.60 -14.40 8.77
N TYR A 237 33.08 -13.14 8.79
CA TYR A 237 32.37 -11.96 8.31
C TYR A 237 32.16 -11.88 6.79
N LEU A 238 32.95 -12.62 6.00
CA LEU A 238 32.89 -12.56 4.54
C LEU A 238 32.04 -13.69 3.92
N THR A 239 31.46 -14.55 4.76
CA THR A 239 30.71 -15.72 4.33
C THR A 239 29.33 -15.73 4.97
N ILE A 240 28.28 -15.79 4.14
CA ILE A 240 26.91 -16.09 4.59
C ILE A 240 26.88 -17.46 5.24
N ASP A 241 26.14 -17.58 6.33
CA ASP A 241 26.04 -18.85 7.04
C ASP A 241 25.53 -19.98 6.14
N PRO A 242 26.23 -21.14 6.10
CA PRO A 242 25.84 -22.26 5.25
C PRO A 242 24.44 -22.84 5.51
N MET A 243 23.85 -22.60 6.69
CA MET A 243 22.45 -22.97 6.96
C MET A 243 21.45 -22.01 6.31
N PHE A 244 21.84 -20.75 6.11
CA PHE A 244 21.02 -19.73 5.46
C PHE A 244 21.18 -19.72 3.94
N GLY A 245 22.32 -20.18 3.42
CA GLY A 245 22.60 -20.26 1.98
C GLY A 245 24.07 -20.01 1.66
N ASP A 246 24.33 -19.16 0.67
CA ASP A 246 25.66 -18.72 0.27
C ASP A 246 25.67 -17.24 -0.17
N ASN A 247 26.86 -16.70 -0.43
CA ASN A 247 27.04 -15.30 -0.84
C ASN A 247 26.32 -14.96 -2.16
N ASN A 248 26.23 -15.91 -3.09
CA ASN A 248 25.57 -15.70 -4.38
C ASN A 248 24.06 -15.59 -4.21
N LEU A 249 23.47 -16.42 -3.35
CA LEU A 249 22.06 -16.36 -2.99
C LEU A 249 21.75 -15.04 -2.29
N PHE A 250 22.60 -14.59 -1.36
CA PHE A 250 22.42 -13.30 -0.71
C PHE A 250 22.45 -12.12 -1.70
N ALA A 251 23.39 -12.11 -2.64
CA ALA A 251 23.41 -11.10 -3.70
C ALA A 251 22.12 -11.12 -4.55
N LYS A 252 21.57 -12.31 -4.84
CA LYS A 252 20.26 -12.45 -5.50
C LYS A 252 19.11 -11.91 -4.64
N VAL A 253 19.12 -12.14 -3.33
CA VAL A 253 18.13 -11.55 -2.41
C VAL A 253 18.19 -10.03 -2.47
N CYS A 254 19.39 -9.43 -2.44
CA CYS A 254 19.54 -7.97 -2.55
C CYS A 254 19.02 -7.44 -3.88
N ALA A 255 19.36 -8.09 -5.00
CA ALA A 255 18.88 -7.70 -6.33
C ALA A 255 17.35 -7.79 -6.43
N LYS A 256 16.75 -8.90 -5.98
CA LYS A 256 15.29 -9.09 -5.99
C LYS A 256 14.56 -8.17 -5.04
N ALA A 257 15.11 -7.89 -3.86
CA ALA A 257 14.57 -6.88 -2.96
C ALA A 257 14.56 -5.51 -3.65
N GLY A 258 15.64 -5.17 -4.36
CA GLY A 258 15.74 -3.96 -5.18
C GLY A 258 14.67 -3.85 -6.26
N GLU A 259 14.35 -4.94 -6.98
CA GLU A 259 13.25 -4.98 -7.97
C GLU A 259 11.88 -4.64 -7.34
N HIS A 260 11.69 -4.94 -6.05
CA HIS A 260 10.50 -4.59 -5.28
C HIS A 260 10.59 -3.22 -4.58
N GLY A 261 11.66 -2.45 -4.77
CA GLY A 261 11.89 -1.18 -4.09
C GLY A 261 12.22 -1.33 -2.60
N ILE A 262 12.83 -2.46 -2.20
CA ILE A 262 13.21 -2.79 -0.83
C ILE A 262 14.72 -2.74 -0.68
N ALA A 263 15.21 -1.84 0.18
CA ALA A 263 16.61 -1.75 0.58
C ALA A 263 16.98 -2.86 1.58
N VAL A 264 18.24 -3.30 1.60
CA VAL A 264 18.74 -4.31 2.56
C VAL A 264 19.74 -3.67 3.52
N ILE A 265 19.55 -3.90 4.82
CA ILE A 265 20.41 -3.44 5.92
C ILE A 265 20.91 -4.67 6.67
N LEU A 266 22.21 -4.74 6.92
CA LEU A 266 22.84 -5.85 7.66
C LEU A 266 23.18 -5.49 9.10
N ASP A 267 23.25 -6.49 9.97
CA ASP A 267 23.78 -6.37 11.32
C ASP A 267 25.32 -6.50 11.31
N GLY A 268 26.01 -5.50 11.85
CA GLY A 268 27.46 -5.41 11.96
C GLY A 268 27.91 -5.66 13.39
N VAL A 269 28.36 -6.88 13.68
CA VAL A 269 28.83 -7.31 15.00
C VAL A 269 30.35 -7.17 15.08
N PHE A 270 30.84 -5.98 15.41
CA PHE A 270 32.27 -5.63 15.31
C PHE A 270 32.97 -5.44 16.66
N SER A 271 32.28 -5.58 17.79
CA SER A 271 32.89 -5.51 19.14
C SER A 271 33.50 -6.84 19.60
N HIS A 272 33.05 -7.96 19.01
CA HIS A 272 33.51 -9.30 19.34
C HIS A 272 33.35 -10.25 18.15
N THR A 273 34.06 -11.38 18.20
CA THR A 273 33.83 -12.54 17.30
C THR A 273 33.29 -13.72 18.10
N GLY A 274 32.97 -14.84 17.45
CA GLY A 274 32.82 -16.12 18.13
C GLY A 274 34.18 -16.69 18.56
N SER A 275 34.20 -17.49 19.64
CA SER A 275 35.38 -18.24 20.06
C SER A 275 35.75 -19.34 19.07
N ASP A 276 34.74 -19.95 18.43
CA ASP A 276 34.90 -20.88 17.30
C ASP A 276 34.82 -20.13 15.96
N SER A 277 35.81 -19.27 15.71
CA SER A 277 35.95 -18.46 14.49
C SER A 277 37.24 -18.73 13.74
N LEU A 278 37.30 -18.32 12.47
CA LEU A 278 38.52 -18.38 11.65
C LEU A 278 39.69 -17.60 12.29
N TYR A 279 39.35 -16.58 13.09
CA TYR A 279 40.26 -15.62 13.69
C TYR A 279 40.74 -16.05 15.08
N PHE A 280 39.85 -16.54 15.95
CA PHE A 280 40.19 -16.98 17.31
C PHE A 280 40.53 -18.47 17.39
N ASN A 281 39.75 -19.31 16.71
CA ASN A 281 39.90 -20.76 16.51
C ASN A 281 40.16 -21.57 17.80
N GLN A 282 39.37 -21.36 18.85
CA GLN A 282 39.56 -22.04 20.14
C GLN A 282 39.41 -23.57 20.04
N GLU A 283 38.43 -24.04 19.26
CA GLU A 283 38.13 -25.47 19.11
C GLU A 283 38.97 -26.16 18.01
N GLY A 284 39.74 -25.40 17.23
CA GLY A 284 40.51 -25.94 16.11
C GLY A 284 39.65 -26.39 14.91
N SER A 285 38.46 -25.82 14.75
CA SER A 285 37.53 -26.12 13.66
C SER A 285 38.00 -25.65 12.28
N TYR A 286 38.95 -24.70 12.23
CA TYR A 286 39.47 -24.12 10.99
C TYR A 286 40.94 -24.50 10.76
N ASP A 287 41.33 -24.67 9.50
CA ASP A 287 42.72 -24.95 9.10
C ASP A 287 43.66 -23.75 9.32
N THR A 288 43.11 -22.57 9.59
CA THR A 288 43.84 -21.34 9.87
C THR A 288 44.36 -21.32 11.31
N LEU A 289 45.54 -20.72 11.51
CA LEU A 289 46.10 -20.53 12.85
C LEU A 289 45.39 -19.37 13.57
N GLY A 290 44.54 -19.68 14.55
CA GLY A 290 43.79 -18.68 15.32
C GLY A 290 44.56 -18.09 16.52
N ALA A 291 44.07 -16.96 17.02
CA ALA A 291 44.67 -16.21 18.12
C ALA A 291 44.75 -16.99 19.43
N TYR A 292 43.76 -17.83 19.73
CA TYR A 292 43.78 -18.69 20.92
C TYR A 292 44.90 -19.73 20.82
N GLN A 293 45.11 -20.33 19.65
CA GLN A 293 46.07 -21.41 19.46
C GLN A 293 47.53 -20.98 19.53
N SER A 294 47.86 -19.75 19.09
CA SER A 294 49.24 -19.28 19.06
C SER A 294 49.36 -17.76 18.99
N LYS A 295 50.35 -17.23 19.72
CA LYS A 295 50.78 -15.82 19.61
C LYS A 295 51.37 -15.46 18.24
N ALA A 296 51.71 -16.47 17.43
CA ALA A 296 52.18 -16.29 16.06
C ALA A 296 51.03 -16.15 15.03
N SER A 297 49.77 -16.29 15.46
CA SER A 297 48.61 -16.06 14.60
C SER A 297 48.62 -14.62 14.06
N PRO A 298 48.29 -14.40 12.78
CA PRO A 298 48.12 -13.05 12.24
C PRO A 298 46.99 -12.26 12.92
N TYR A 299 46.09 -12.96 13.62
CA TYR A 299 44.96 -12.37 14.33
C TYR A 299 45.23 -12.17 15.83
N TYR A 300 46.42 -12.52 16.34
CA TYR A 300 46.70 -12.45 17.78
C TYR A 300 46.48 -11.06 18.38
N SER A 301 46.88 -10.01 17.65
CA SER A 301 46.71 -8.61 18.10
C SER A 301 45.27 -8.11 18.05
N TRP A 302 44.37 -8.85 17.37
CA TRP A 302 42.96 -8.52 17.34
C TRP A 302 42.28 -8.78 18.67
N TYR A 303 42.89 -9.50 19.62
CA TYR A 303 42.26 -9.86 20.89
C TYR A 303 43.10 -9.41 22.08
N LYS A 304 42.43 -9.22 23.23
CA LYS A 304 43.07 -8.79 24.48
C LYS A 304 43.20 -9.97 25.45
N PHE A 305 44.37 -10.61 25.44
CA PHE A 305 44.71 -11.68 26.39
C PHE A 305 45.31 -11.10 27.67
N ILE A 306 44.79 -11.52 28.81
CA ILE A 306 45.36 -11.27 30.15
C ILE A 306 46.43 -12.32 30.45
N ASP A 307 46.12 -13.59 30.21
CA ASP A 307 47.05 -14.71 30.26
C ASP A 307 46.73 -15.70 29.13
N HIS A 308 47.67 -15.87 28.19
CA HIS A 308 47.41 -16.62 26.96
C HIS A 308 47.63 -18.13 27.17
N PRO A 309 46.71 -19.00 26.71
CA PRO A 309 45.51 -18.66 25.93
C PRO A 309 44.23 -18.49 26.76
N ASP A 310 44.22 -18.90 28.02
CA ASP A 310 42.98 -19.22 28.76
C ASP A 310 42.25 -18.02 29.39
N THR A 311 42.89 -16.86 29.53
CA THR A 311 42.28 -15.67 30.13
C THR A 311 42.34 -14.49 29.17
N PHE A 312 41.17 -14.03 28.72
CA PHE A 312 41.02 -12.94 27.74
C PHE A 312 39.76 -12.12 28.04
N GLU A 313 39.69 -10.91 27.49
CA GLU A 313 38.49 -10.07 27.56
C GLU A 313 37.39 -10.64 26.66
N SER A 314 36.17 -10.70 27.17
CA SER A 314 35.01 -11.21 26.44
C SER A 314 33.74 -10.46 26.80
N TRP A 315 32.77 -10.51 25.89
CA TRP A 315 31.58 -9.69 25.98
C TRP A 315 30.78 -10.10 27.22
N TRP A 316 30.67 -9.18 28.20
CA TRP A 316 30.05 -9.43 29.51
C TRP A 316 30.56 -10.68 30.26
N GLY A 317 31.80 -11.09 30.00
CA GLY A 317 32.39 -12.31 30.58
C GLY A 317 31.89 -13.62 29.96
N ILE A 318 31.17 -13.56 28.83
CA ILE A 318 30.73 -14.73 28.08
C ILE A 318 31.91 -15.25 27.27
N GLY A 319 32.50 -16.38 27.67
CA GLY A 319 33.73 -16.92 27.05
C GLY A 319 33.61 -17.31 25.58
N THR A 320 32.39 -17.46 25.04
CA THR A 320 32.14 -17.77 23.62
C THR A 320 32.21 -16.55 22.70
N MET A 321 32.35 -15.34 23.26
CA MET A 321 32.37 -14.06 22.54
C MET A 321 33.60 -13.23 22.92
N PRO A 322 34.82 -13.62 22.48
CA PRO A 322 36.04 -12.87 22.75
C PRO A 322 35.98 -11.46 22.14
N ASN A 323 36.31 -10.45 22.94
CA ASN A 323 36.33 -9.05 22.50
C ASN A 323 37.49 -8.81 21.55
N VAL A 324 37.23 -8.06 20.49
CA VAL A 324 38.29 -7.62 19.60
C VAL A 324 38.91 -6.31 20.11
N ASN A 325 40.06 -5.96 19.55
CA ASN A 325 40.69 -4.67 19.67
C ASN A 325 40.36 -3.88 18.40
N GLU A 326 39.28 -3.11 18.43
CA GLU A 326 38.73 -2.38 17.30
C GLU A 326 39.67 -1.27 16.79
N GLU A 327 40.65 -0.87 17.60
CA GLU A 327 41.69 0.10 17.24
C GLU A 327 42.93 -0.55 16.62
N ASP A 328 43.02 -1.89 16.57
CA ASP A 328 44.12 -2.57 15.88
C ASP A 328 44.13 -2.20 14.38
N PRO A 329 45.25 -1.70 13.83
CA PRO A 329 45.30 -1.26 12.44
C PRO A 329 44.97 -2.37 11.42
N SER A 330 45.31 -3.62 11.72
CA SER A 330 45.02 -4.74 10.82
C SER A 330 43.54 -5.16 10.91
N TYR A 331 42.92 -5.05 12.08
CA TYR A 331 41.47 -5.23 12.23
C TYR A 331 40.68 -4.12 11.51
N GLN A 332 41.06 -2.84 11.70
CA GLN A 332 40.45 -1.73 10.95
C GLN A 332 40.66 -1.85 9.45
N HIS A 333 41.81 -2.35 9.01
CA HIS A 333 42.04 -2.64 7.60
C HIS A 333 41.08 -3.71 7.08
N PHE A 334 40.84 -4.76 7.86
CA PHE A 334 39.94 -5.85 7.49
C PHE A 334 38.46 -5.42 7.47
N ILE A 335 37.99 -4.64 8.46
CA ILE A 335 36.58 -4.24 8.55
C ILE A 335 36.27 -3.01 7.67
N ILE A 336 37.18 -2.04 7.59
CA ILE A 336 36.91 -0.70 7.03
C ILE A 336 37.83 -0.36 5.84
N ASP A 337 39.15 -0.25 6.05
CA ASP A 337 40.04 0.46 5.10
C ASP A 337 40.37 -0.32 3.83
N GLY A 338 40.49 -1.64 3.94
CA GLY A 338 40.92 -2.51 2.86
C GLY A 338 40.06 -2.34 1.61
N PRO A 339 40.60 -2.61 0.40
CA PRO A 339 39.82 -2.54 -0.84
C PRO A 339 38.68 -3.56 -0.88
N ASP A 340 38.85 -4.67 -0.17
CA ASP A 340 37.90 -5.78 0.01
C ASP A 340 37.52 -5.96 1.48
N SER A 341 37.51 -4.85 2.24
CA SER A 341 37.06 -4.86 3.62
C SER A 341 35.61 -5.31 3.76
N VAL A 342 35.22 -5.81 4.94
CA VAL A 342 33.85 -6.27 5.21
C VAL A 342 32.80 -5.23 4.80
N LEU A 343 33.02 -3.96 5.18
CA LEU A 343 32.16 -2.85 4.78
C LEU A 343 32.02 -2.76 3.25
N LYS A 344 33.13 -2.68 2.51
CA LYS A 344 33.10 -2.45 1.05
C LYS A 344 32.60 -3.66 0.29
N TYR A 345 32.94 -4.86 0.75
CA TYR A 345 32.52 -6.11 0.13
C TYR A 345 30.99 -6.24 0.09
N TRP A 346 30.31 -6.02 1.23
CA TRP A 346 28.86 -6.15 1.29
C TRP A 346 28.10 -4.98 0.65
N LEU A 347 28.67 -3.76 0.65
CA LEU A 347 28.12 -2.66 -0.15
C LEU A 347 28.14 -2.98 -1.65
N LYS A 348 29.25 -3.54 -2.17
CA LYS A 348 29.33 -4.02 -3.56
C LYS A 348 28.31 -5.12 -3.86
N ALA A 349 27.94 -5.92 -2.86
CA ALA A 349 26.92 -6.97 -2.98
C ALA A 349 25.46 -6.44 -2.99
N GLY A 350 25.24 -5.14 -2.77
CA GLY A 350 23.92 -4.50 -2.86
C GLY A 350 23.31 -4.07 -1.52
N VAL A 351 24.05 -4.15 -0.42
CA VAL A 351 23.61 -3.65 0.90
C VAL A 351 23.52 -2.12 0.88
N LYS A 352 22.51 -1.57 1.55
CA LYS A 352 22.18 -0.14 1.61
C LYS A 352 22.31 0.46 3.02
N GLY A 353 22.83 -0.30 3.97
CA GLY A 353 23.13 0.21 5.29
C GLY A 353 23.57 -0.86 6.27
N TRP A 354 23.96 -0.40 7.46
CA TRP A 354 24.40 -1.24 8.56
C TRP A 354 23.69 -0.84 9.85
N ARG A 355 23.25 -1.83 10.62
CA ARG A 355 22.91 -1.70 12.03
C ARG A 355 24.12 -2.19 12.82
N LEU A 356 24.73 -1.34 13.63
CA LEU A 356 25.87 -1.69 14.47
C LEU A 356 25.39 -2.25 15.81
N ASP A 357 25.79 -3.48 16.09
CA ASP A 357 25.55 -4.15 17.35
C ASP A 357 26.37 -3.50 18.47
N VAL A 358 25.73 -3.27 19.61
CA VAL A 358 26.35 -2.68 20.81
C VAL A 358 27.23 -1.47 20.45
N ALA A 359 26.67 -0.50 19.72
CA ALA A 359 27.38 0.71 19.29
C ALA A 359 27.98 1.50 20.47
N ASP A 360 27.43 1.32 21.66
CA ASP A 360 27.91 1.86 22.94
C ASP A 360 29.28 1.31 23.40
N GLU A 361 29.68 0.13 22.93
CA GLU A 361 30.97 -0.49 23.24
C GLU A 361 32.05 -0.16 22.20
N LEU A 362 31.66 0.29 21.01
CA LEU A 362 32.62 0.61 19.94
C LEU A 362 33.39 1.93 20.22
N PRO A 363 34.71 1.97 20.02
CA PRO A 363 35.48 3.21 20.14
C PRO A 363 34.99 4.32 19.20
N GLU A 364 35.08 5.58 19.63
CA GLU A 364 34.71 6.75 18.82
C GLU A 364 35.52 6.80 17.51
N SER A 365 36.81 6.49 17.59
CA SER A 365 37.74 6.43 16.46
C SER A 365 37.27 5.44 15.39
N PHE A 366 36.77 4.28 15.80
CA PHE A 366 36.24 3.24 14.92
C PHE A 366 34.93 3.71 14.27
N LEU A 367 33.96 4.20 15.05
CA LEU A 367 32.66 4.66 14.53
C LEU A 367 32.81 5.76 13.50
N ARG A 368 33.59 6.80 13.80
CA ARG A 368 33.81 7.93 12.87
C ARG A 368 34.45 7.49 11.57
N LYS A 369 35.40 6.57 11.67
CA LYS A 369 36.08 6.00 10.50
C LYS A 369 35.15 5.11 9.67
N PHE A 370 34.31 4.31 10.33
CA PHE A 370 33.30 3.48 9.68
C PHE A 370 32.26 4.35 8.96
N TYR A 371 31.70 5.34 9.66
CA TYR A 371 30.74 6.30 9.10
C TYR A 371 31.32 7.03 7.90
N LYS A 372 32.50 7.64 8.05
CA LYS A 372 33.18 8.34 6.96
C LYS A 372 33.36 7.43 5.74
N THR A 373 33.89 6.23 5.93
CA THR A 373 34.15 5.30 4.82
C THR A 373 32.84 4.83 4.18
N LEU A 374 31.79 4.57 4.97
CA LEU A 374 30.46 4.23 4.48
C LEU A 374 29.92 5.33 3.56
N LYS A 375 29.95 6.59 4.02
CA LYS A 375 29.45 7.75 3.26
C LYS A 375 30.29 8.06 2.03
N GLU A 376 31.59 7.80 2.05
CA GLU A 376 32.46 7.90 0.86
C GLU A 376 32.14 6.84 -0.20
N GLN A 377 31.69 5.64 0.20
CA GLN A 377 31.27 4.59 -0.74
C GLN A 377 29.85 4.81 -1.27
N ASP A 378 28.92 5.17 -0.39
CA ASP A 378 27.53 5.46 -0.73
C ASP A 378 26.98 6.47 0.28
N SER A 379 26.78 7.72 -0.16
CA SER A 379 26.28 8.79 0.71
C SER A 379 24.86 8.53 1.23
N GLU A 380 24.08 7.71 0.51
CA GLU A 380 22.73 7.31 0.90
C GLU A 380 22.70 6.01 1.72
N ALA A 381 23.85 5.38 2.01
CA ALA A 381 23.87 4.24 2.90
C ALA A 381 23.61 4.68 4.36
N VAL A 382 22.70 4.00 5.05
CA VAL A 382 22.31 4.34 6.42
C VAL A 382 23.18 3.61 7.44
N LEU A 383 23.64 4.33 8.48
CA LEU A 383 24.27 3.73 9.66
C LEU A 383 23.38 3.90 10.90
N ILE A 384 22.98 2.77 11.48
CA ILE A 384 22.05 2.69 12.60
C ILE A 384 22.79 2.13 13.81
N GLY A 385 22.81 2.82 14.95
CA GLY A 385 23.38 2.27 16.18
C GLY A 385 22.34 1.59 17.06
N GLU A 386 22.72 0.49 17.72
CA GLU A 386 21.99 0.02 18.89
C GLU A 386 22.34 0.89 20.11
N VAL A 387 21.42 1.78 20.48
CA VAL A 387 21.53 2.65 21.67
C VAL A 387 20.19 2.62 22.41
N TRP A 388 20.20 2.25 23.69
CA TRP A 388 18.96 1.99 24.45
C TRP A 388 18.39 3.22 25.13
N GLU A 389 19.20 4.26 25.34
CA GLU A 389 18.84 5.51 25.99
C GLU A 389 18.85 6.71 25.03
N ASP A 390 18.79 7.91 25.60
CA ASP A 390 18.92 9.18 24.87
C ASP A 390 20.32 9.28 24.24
N ALA A 391 20.38 9.09 22.92
CA ALA A 391 21.62 9.04 22.14
C ALA A 391 22.34 10.38 22.05
N SER A 392 21.67 11.50 22.35
CA SER A 392 22.30 12.83 22.32
C SER A 392 23.18 13.13 23.53
N ARG A 393 22.99 12.39 24.62
CA ARG A 393 23.70 12.60 25.90
C ARG A 393 24.12 11.31 26.57
N LYS A 394 24.18 10.22 25.82
CA LYS A 394 24.57 8.90 26.32
C LYS A 394 26.00 8.99 26.86
N VAL A 395 26.19 8.57 28.10
CA VAL A 395 27.52 8.34 28.67
C VAL A 395 27.79 6.85 28.60
N SER A 396 28.86 6.47 27.90
CA SER A 396 29.35 5.10 27.82
C SER A 396 30.81 5.07 28.24
N TYR A 397 31.18 4.14 29.13
CA TYR A 397 32.53 4.00 29.68
C TYR A 397 33.17 5.31 30.20
N GLY A 398 32.35 6.20 30.78
CA GLY A 398 32.81 7.49 31.32
C GLY A 398 32.95 8.61 30.30
N HIS A 399 32.63 8.36 29.02
CA HIS A 399 32.69 9.34 27.94
C HIS A 399 31.30 9.71 27.45
N LEU A 400 31.06 11.03 27.26
CA LEU A 400 29.85 11.55 26.62
C LEU A 400 29.94 11.30 25.11
N ARG A 401 29.05 10.47 24.59
CA ARG A 401 29.02 10.09 23.17
C ARG A 401 28.39 11.18 22.31
N GLN A 402 28.86 11.32 21.07
CA GLN A 402 28.45 12.36 20.14
C GLN A 402 27.78 11.78 18.89
N TYR A 403 26.90 10.80 19.08
CA TYR A 403 26.32 9.99 18.00
C TYR A 403 25.67 10.79 16.86
N PHE A 404 25.06 11.94 17.18
CA PHE A 404 24.36 12.78 16.21
C PHE A 404 25.11 14.07 15.87
N ASP A 405 26.44 14.08 16.00
CA ASP A 405 27.24 15.24 15.59
C ASP A 405 27.39 15.41 14.07
N GLY A 406 26.98 14.40 13.29
CA GLY A 406 27.15 14.35 11.83
C GLY A 406 28.32 13.50 11.36
N THR A 407 29.02 12.81 12.27
CA THR A 407 30.21 12.01 11.95
C THR A 407 30.16 10.57 12.46
N GLU A 408 29.15 10.18 13.25
CA GLU A 408 29.07 8.86 13.89
C GLU A 408 27.87 8.03 13.41
N LEU A 409 26.62 8.47 13.61
CA LEU A 409 25.42 7.69 13.28
C LEU A 409 24.35 8.54 12.57
N ASP A 410 23.62 7.93 11.63
CA ASP A 410 22.44 8.56 11.01
C ASP A 410 21.19 8.38 11.89
N SER A 411 21.09 7.21 12.54
CA SER A 411 19.89 6.76 13.25
C SER A 411 20.26 5.86 14.42
N VAL A 412 19.34 5.67 15.36
CA VAL A 412 19.45 4.64 16.41
C VAL A 412 18.18 3.80 16.49
N MET A 413 18.30 2.61 17.06
CA MET A 413 17.17 1.82 17.53
C MET A 413 16.43 2.60 18.64
N ASN A 414 15.27 3.17 18.34
CA ASN A 414 14.59 4.12 19.22
C ASN A 414 13.86 3.42 20.40
N TYR A 415 14.63 2.78 21.29
CA TYR A 415 14.15 2.20 22.54
C TYR A 415 13.48 3.23 23.48
N PRO A 416 13.92 4.51 23.54
CA PRO A 416 13.18 5.55 24.26
C PRO A 416 11.73 5.71 23.78
N PHE A 417 11.49 5.73 22.46
CA PHE A 417 10.13 5.74 21.89
C PHE A 417 9.33 4.50 22.31
N ARG A 418 9.91 3.30 22.14
CA ARG A 418 9.28 2.03 22.55
C ARG A 418 8.81 2.09 24.00
N LYS A 419 9.70 2.51 24.90
CA LYS A 419 9.42 2.61 26.33
C LYS A 419 8.25 3.56 26.60
N LEU A 420 8.25 4.73 25.98
CA LEU A 420 7.22 5.75 26.22
C LEU A 420 5.84 5.32 25.71
N VAL A 421 5.78 4.63 24.57
CA VAL A 421 4.54 4.05 24.04
C VAL A 421 3.99 2.98 24.99
N LEU A 422 4.85 2.09 25.49
CA LEU A 422 4.46 1.07 26.48
C LEU A 422 4.00 1.68 27.81
N ASP A 423 4.78 2.62 28.36
CA ASP A 423 4.45 3.32 29.61
C ASP A 423 3.07 4.00 29.50
N PHE A 424 2.73 4.57 28.33
CA PHE A 424 1.40 5.11 28.07
C PHE A 424 0.36 4.00 28.05
N MET A 425 0.47 3.03 27.14
CA MET A 425 -0.58 2.02 26.90
C MET A 425 -0.89 1.18 28.14
N LEU A 426 0.11 0.91 28.99
CA LEU A 426 -0.03 0.17 30.25
C LEU A 426 -0.41 1.05 31.44
N GLY A 427 -0.59 2.36 31.24
CA GLY A 427 -1.01 3.29 32.29
C GLY A 427 0.03 3.58 33.36
N TRP A 428 1.30 3.25 33.11
CA TRP A 428 2.40 3.63 33.99
C TRP A 428 2.71 5.12 33.93
N ARG A 429 2.33 5.79 32.83
CA ARG A 429 2.40 7.24 32.65
C ARG A 429 1.17 7.78 31.93
N ASP A 430 0.76 8.98 32.33
CA ASP A 430 -0.24 9.76 31.61
C ASP A 430 0.31 10.38 30.32
N ALA A 431 -0.61 10.90 29.49
CA ALA A 431 -0.30 11.55 28.23
C ALA A 431 0.67 12.74 28.37
N GLN A 432 0.61 13.52 29.46
CA GLN A 432 1.44 14.72 29.64
C GLN A 432 2.88 14.37 30.00
N ALA A 433 3.07 13.39 30.88
CA ALA A 433 4.36 12.86 31.24
C ALA A 433 5.05 12.22 30.01
N VAL A 434 4.30 11.52 29.17
CA VAL A 434 4.81 10.93 27.93
C VAL A 434 5.15 12.02 26.91
N HIS A 435 4.28 13.01 26.72
CA HIS A 435 4.56 14.13 25.81
C HIS A 435 5.87 14.84 26.16
N ARG A 436 6.05 15.23 27.43
CA ARG A 436 7.25 15.95 27.88
C ARG A 436 8.54 15.20 27.58
N ARG A 437 8.52 13.87 27.68
CA ARG A 437 9.70 13.02 27.40
C ARG A 437 9.95 12.88 25.90
N LEU A 438 8.92 12.72 25.08
CA LEU A 438 9.06 12.73 23.62
C LEU A 438 9.54 14.10 23.13
N PHE A 439 9.01 15.18 23.70
CA PHE A 439 9.40 16.54 23.32
C PHE A 439 10.81 16.89 23.77
N ASN A 440 11.28 16.33 24.89
CA ASN A 440 12.68 16.42 25.30
C ASN A 440 13.63 15.74 24.29
N LEU A 441 13.27 14.56 23.76
CA LEU A 441 14.04 13.94 22.66
C LEU A 441 14.03 14.83 21.41
N TYR A 442 12.87 15.43 21.09
CA TYR A 442 12.74 16.35 19.96
C TYR A 442 13.55 17.65 20.13
N GLU A 443 13.67 18.15 21.36
CA GLU A 443 14.55 19.27 21.70
C GLU A 443 16.04 18.89 21.59
N ASN A 444 16.39 17.69 22.03
CA ASN A 444 17.78 17.26 22.14
C ASN A 444 18.38 16.76 20.83
N TYR A 445 17.59 16.17 19.93
CA TYR A 445 18.09 15.53 18.72
C TYR A 445 18.15 16.54 17.57
N PRO A 446 19.18 16.49 16.70
CA PRO A 446 19.11 17.17 15.42
C PRO A 446 17.89 16.69 14.65
N LYS A 447 17.25 17.64 13.96
CA LYS A 447 16.01 17.41 13.20
C LYS A 447 16.16 16.22 12.22
N GLU A 448 17.29 16.16 11.52
CA GLU A 448 17.65 15.08 10.59
C GLU A 448 17.62 13.70 11.24
N ASN A 449 18.27 13.54 12.40
CA ASN A 449 18.33 12.26 13.13
C ASN A 449 16.99 11.91 13.77
N PHE A 450 16.26 12.88 14.32
CA PHE A 450 14.95 12.61 14.93
C PHE A 450 13.96 11.98 13.94
N TYR A 451 13.96 12.45 12.68
CA TYR A 451 13.10 11.92 11.62
C TYR A 451 13.67 10.69 10.91
N ALA A 452 14.94 10.36 11.12
CA ALA A 452 15.56 9.13 10.64
C ALA A 452 15.61 8.01 11.70
N ASN A 453 15.28 8.30 12.96
CA ASN A 453 15.35 7.30 14.03
C ASN A 453 14.46 6.08 13.78
N MET A 454 15.00 4.90 14.03
CA MET A 454 14.29 3.65 13.81
C MET A 454 13.32 3.37 14.96
N ASN A 455 12.05 3.74 14.76
CA ASN A 455 10.97 3.60 15.74
C ASN A 455 10.53 2.13 15.86
N ILE A 456 11.20 1.41 16.75
CA ILE A 456 10.88 0.03 17.11
C ILE A 456 9.77 -0.04 18.17
N ILE A 457 8.99 -1.11 18.16
CA ILE A 457 8.07 -1.49 19.25
C ILE A 457 8.36 -2.91 19.78
N GLY A 458 8.94 -3.76 18.92
CA GLY A 458 9.51 -5.05 19.23
C GLY A 458 10.88 -5.20 18.56
N SER A 459 11.67 -6.14 19.05
CA SER A 459 12.92 -6.59 18.45
C SER A 459 13.24 -7.99 19.00
N HIS A 460 14.32 -8.58 18.49
CA HIS A 460 14.83 -9.87 18.96
C HIS A 460 15.43 -9.89 20.38
N ASP A 461 15.55 -8.74 21.07
CA ASP A 461 16.13 -8.63 22.43
C ASP A 461 15.11 -8.29 23.51
N VAL A 462 13.88 -8.00 23.11
CA VAL A 462 12.79 -7.65 24.03
C VAL A 462 11.62 -8.61 23.87
N PRO A 463 10.78 -8.80 24.92
CA PRO A 463 9.56 -9.58 24.79
C PRO A 463 8.66 -9.05 23.67
N ARG A 464 7.89 -9.95 23.05
CA ARG A 464 6.94 -9.61 21.99
C ARG A 464 5.97 -8.55 22.47
N ILE A 465 5.72 -7.54 21.63
CA ILE A 465 4.90 -6.39 22.01
C ILE A 465 3.49 -6.81 22.42
N LEU A 466 2.90 -7.79 21.73
CA LEU A 466 1.58 -8.32 22.05
C LEU A 466 1.51 -8.90 23.47
N THR A 467 2.54 -9.65 23.89
CA THR A 467 2.60 -10.25 25.24
C THR A 467 2.59 -9.18 26.33
N LEU A 468 3.30 -8.07 26.12
CA LEU A 468 3.33 -6.96 27.07
C LEU A 468 2.01 -6.19 27.10
N LEU A 469 1.45 -5.85 25.93
CA LEU A 469 0.20 -5.11 25.82
C LEU A 469 -1.02 -5.89 26.34
N ALA A 470 -0.95 -7.22 26.26
CA ALA A 470 -1.93 -8.14 26.82
C ALA A 470 -1.88 -8.27 28.35
N GLU A 471 -0.92 -7.59 29.02
CA GLU A 471 -0.67 -7.72 30.46
C GLU A 471 -0.46 -9.18 30.87
N ALA A 472 0.34 -9.91 30.10
CA ALA A 472 0.81 -11.22 30.54
C ALA A 472 1.54 -11.08 31.89
N PRO A 473 1.45 -12.08 32.79
CA PRO A 473 2.20 -12.04 34.04
C PRO A 473 3.69 -11.80 33.79
N PRO A 474 4.39 -11.02 34.63
CA PRO A 474 5.82 -10.78 34.46
C PRO A 474 6.59 -12.09 34.35
N GLU A 475 7.55 -12.16 33.43
CA GLU A 475 8.34 -13.38 33.21
C GLU A 475 9.02 -13.88 34.49
N ALA A 476 9.48 -12.96 35.34
CA ALA A 476 10.08 -13.28 36.64
C ALA A 476 9.13 -14.00 37.62
N ALA A 477 7.81 -13.95 37.40
CA ALA A 477 6.82 -14.70 38.17
C ALA A 477 6.68 -16.16 37.71
N HIS A 478 7.36 -16.55 36.63
CA HIS A 478 7.34 -17.90 36.08
C HIS A 478 8.64 -18.66 36.40
N SER A 479 8.51 -19.97 36.63
CA SER A 479 9.63 -20.87 36.38
C SER A 479 9.92 -20.90 34.88
N LYS A 480 11.16 -21.21 34.47
CA LYS A 480 11.53 -21.35 33.05
C LYS A 480 10.55 -22.26 32.27
N LEU A 481 10.11 -23.34 32.90
CA LEU A 481 9.12 -24.27 32.31
C LEU A 481 7.73 -23.63 32.12
N ASN A 482 7.30 -22.80 33.07
CA ASN A 482 6.00 -22.12 32.97
C ASN A 482 6.05 -21.01 31.91
N ALA A 483 7.15 -20.26 31.80
CA ALA A 483 7.35 -19.28 30.74
C ALA A 483 7.31 -19.93 29.35
N PHE A 484 8.00 -21.07 29.19
CA PHE A 484 7.99 -21.87 27.96
C PHE A 484 6.58 -22.32 27.53
N LYS A 485 5.77 -22.77 28.50
CA LYS A 485 4.39 -23.26 28.25
C LYS A 485 3.34 -22.16 28.16
N HIS A 486 3.67 -20.93 28.56
CA HIS A 486 2.70 -19.85 28.64
C HIS A 486 2.09 -19.53 27.26
N ARG A 487 0.77 -19.28 27.26
CA ARG A 487 0.01 -18.74 26.14
C ARG A 487 -0.97 -17.70 26.67
N LEU A 488 -1.23 -16.66 25.89
CA LEU A 488 -2.21 -15.65 26.27
C LEU A 488 -3.61 -16.26 26.34
N THR A 489 -4.39 -15.90 27.36
CA THR A 489 -5.82 -16.21 27.39
C THR A 489 -6.57 -15.42 26.30
N PRO A 490 -7.75 -15.86 25.83
CA PRO A 490 -8.51 -15.12 24.82
C PRO A 490 -8.76 -13.66 25.19
N ALA A 491 -9.10 -13.38 26.46
CA ALA A 491 -9.34 -12.02 26.96
C ALA A 491 -8.06 -11.16 26.97
N GLN A 492 -6.92 -11.73 27.39
CA GLN A 492 -5.63 -11.04 27.33
C GLN A 492 -5.24 -10.74 25.88
N ARG A 493 -5.42 -11.70 24.99
CA ARG A 493 -5.12 -11.54 23.56
C ARG A 493 -5.97 -10.45 22.93
N GLU A 494 -7.28 -10.42 23.18
CA GLU A 494 -8.19 -9.38 22.70
C GLU A 494 -7.76 -7.98 23.15
N LEU A 495 -7.46 -7.82 24.45
CA LEU A 495 -6.94 -6.57 25.01
C LEU A 495 -5.61 -6.16 24.36
N GLY A 496 -4.69 -7.12 24.22
CA GLY A 496 -3.39 -6.91 23.60
C GLY A 496 -3.50 -6.47 22.15
N LEU A 497 -4.38 -7.08 21.35
CA LEU A 497 -4.63 -6.73 19.95
C LEU A 497 -5.24 -5.33 19.82
N ALA A 498 -6.23 -4.99 20.66
CA ALA A 498 -6.85 -3.67 20.65
C ALA A 498 -5.83 -2.56 20.95
N ARG A 499 -4.97 -2.75 21.96
CA ARG A 499 -3.88 -1.82 22.27
C ARG A 499 -2.81 -1.79 21.17
N LEU A 500 -2.47 -2.95 20.59
CA LEU A 500 -1.49 -3.03 19.52
C LEU A 500 -1.93 -2.21 18.31
N LYS A 501 -3.22 -2.24 17.94
CA LYS A 501 -3.74 -1.38 16.86
C LYS A 501 -3.50 0.12 17.11
N LEU A 502 -3.64 0.59 18.35
CA LEU A 502 -3.31 1.98 18.73
C LEU A 502 -1.80 2.26 18.70
N VAL A 503 -0.99 1.28 19.13
CA VAL A 503 0.48 1.38 19.04
C VAL A 503 0.94 1.49 17.60
N VAL A 504 0.36 0.72 16.68
CA VAL A 504 0.69 0.79 15.24
C VAL A 504 0.20 2.12 14.64
N LEU A 505 -0.98 2.62 15.07
CA LEU A 505 -1.43 3.96 14.69
C LEU A 505 -0.38 5.00 15.08
N TRP A 506 0.12 4.96 16.31
CA TRP A 506 1.17 5.86 16.77
C TRP A 506 2.46 5.66 15.97
N GLN A 507 2.97 4.43 15.85
CA GLN A 507 4.22 4.10 15.18
C GLN A 507 4.25 4.58 13.72
N MET A 508 3.14 4.39 12.99
CA MET A 508 3.06 4.73 11.55
C MET A 508 2.81 6.21 11.29
N THR A 509 2.38 6.99 12.29
CA THR A 509 2.05 8.42 12.13
C THR A 509 3.00 9.37 12.89
N PHE A 510 3.92 8.83 13.70
CA PHE A 510 4.98 9.59 14.38
C PHE A 510 6.16 9.90 13.42
N PRO A 511 6.92 11.00 13.65
CA PRO A 511 8.20 11.23 12.99
C PRO A 511 9.21 10.10 13.26
N GLY A 512 10.11 9.82 12.32
CA GLY A 512 11.02 8.68 12.40
C GLY A 512 10.62 7.53 11.49
N THR A 513 11.48 6.53 11.39
CA THR A 513 11.35 5.38 10.49
C THR A 513 10.73 4.20 11.25
N PRO A 514 9.46 3.83 11.02
CA PRO A 514 8.85 2.69 11.72
C PRO A 514 9.55 1.37 11.36
N CYS A 515 9.79 0.54 12.37
CA CYS A 515 10.35 -0.80 12.21
C CYS A 515 9.41 -1.87 12.76
N ILE A 516 9.01 -2.80 11.89
CA ILE A 516 8.16 -3.94 12.21
C ILE A 516 9.06 -5.15 12.50
N TYR A 517 8.92 -5.77 13.67
CA TYR A 517 9.63 -7.02 13.97
C TYR A 517 8.80 -8.21 13.48
N TYR A 518 9.39 -9.09 12.66
CA TYR A 518 8.64 -10.13 11.95
C TYR A 518 7.69 -10.90 12.87
N GLY A 519 6.41 -11.00 12.51
CA GLY A 519 5.40 -11.68 13.31
C GLY A 519 4.58 -10.76 14.22
N ASP A 520 5.04 -9.54 14.52
CA ASP A 520 4.25 -8.58 15.30
C ASP A 520 3.01 -8.13 14.51
N GLU A 521 3.07 -8.12 13.17
CA GLU A 521 1.96 -7.76 12.29
C GLU A 521 0.90 -8.86 12.14
N VAL A 522 1.21 -10.07 12.60
CA VAL A 522 0.32 -11.23 12.60
C VAL A 522 0.06 -11.78 14.00
N GLY A 523 0.45 -11.03 15.03
CA GLY A 523 0.06 -11.28 16.42
C GLY A 523 0.81 -12.42 17.10
N VAL A 524 2.11 -12.56 16.83
CA VAL A 524 3.01 -13.50 17.53
C VAL A 524 3.23 -13.03 18.97
N GLU A 525 3.13 -13.96 19.92
CA GLU A 525 3.35 -13.75 21.35
C GLU A 525 4.61 -14.48 21.84
N GLY A 526 5.27 -13.97 22.88
CA GLY A 526 6.49 -14.55 23.42
C GLY A 526 7.15 -13.66 24.47
N TYR A 527 7.70 -14.28 25.52
CA TYR A 527 8.53 -13.62 26.54
C TYR A 527 9.94 -13.30 25.99
N SER A 528 10.92 -13.01 26.85
CA SER A 528 12.29 -12.69 26.41
C SER A 528 12.99 -13.85 25.68
N ASP A 529 14.17 -13.58 25.13
CA ASP A 529 14.99 -14.54 24.38
C ASP A 529 15.13 -15.89 25.13
N PRO A 530 14.82 -17.04 24.49
CA PRO A 530 14.50 -17.24 23.06
C PRO A 530 13.03 -17.20 22.67
N LEU A 531 12.11 -16.95 23.61
CA LEU A 531 10.68 -17.04 23.37
C LEU A 531 10.12 -15.92 22.47
N ASN A 532 10.83 -14.80 22.34
CA ASN A 532 10.52 -13.74 21.38
C ASN A 532 10.95 -14.06 19.93
N ARG A 533 11.74 -15.11 19.71
CA ARG A 533 12.25 -15.57 18.41
C ARG A 533 11.45 -16.76 17.86
N ARG A 534 10.15 -16.85 18.17
CA ARG A 534 9.26 -17.86 17.56
C ARG A 534 9.21 -17.72 16.05
N THR A 535 8.91 -18.82 15.39
CA THR A 535 8.75 -18.83 13.94
C THR A 535 7.56 -18.00 13.47
N TYR A 536 7.64 -17.52 12.24
CA TYR A 536 6.52 -16.86 11.58
C TYR A 536 5.37 -17.85 11.34
N PRO A 537 4.11 -17.52 11.70
CA PRO A 537 2.98 -18.44 11.64
C PRO A 537 2.33 -18.49 10.25
N TRP A 538 3.09 -18.82 9.20
CA TRP A 538 2.58 -18.85 7.82
C TRP A 538 1.32 -19.71 7.69
N GLY A 539 0.27 -19.14 7.08
CA GLY A 539 -1.05 -19.76 6.93
C GLY A 539 -1.94 -19.73 8.17
N ARG A 540 -1.46 -19.15 9.28
CA ARG A 540 -2.16 -19.01 10.57
C ARG A 540 -2.07 -17.60 11.12
N GLU A 541 -1.89 -16.64 10.23
CA GLU A 541 -1.75 -15.23 10.56
C GLU A 541 -3.04 -14.66 11.18
N ASP A 542 -2.90 -13.71 12.11
CA ASP A 542 -4.01 -12.84 12.50
C ASP A 542 -4.34 -11.88 11.35
N LYS A 543 -5.30 -12.27 10.52
CA LYS A 543 -5.66 -11.54 9.28
C LYS A 543 -6.19 -10.13 9.55
N GLU A 544 -6.86 -9.92 10.67
CA GLU A 544 -7.41 -8.61 11.01
C GLU A 544 -6.29 -7.63 11.40
N LEU A 545 -5.33 -8.09 12.20
CA LEU A 545 -4.15 -7.30 12.53
C LEU A 545 -3.30 -7.03 11.29
N LEU A 546 -3.09 -8.04 10.43
CA LEU A 546 -2.34 -7.85 9.18
C LEU A 546 -2.98 -6.79 8.28
N ALA A 547 -4.31 -6.83 8.12
CA ALA A 547 -5.04 -5.82 7.37
C ALA A 547 -4.91 -4.42 7.99
N TRP A 548 -4.87 -4.32 9.33
CA TRP A 548 -4.62 -3.07 10.03
C TRP A 548 -3.22 -2.50 9.75
N TYR A 549 -2.18 -3.34 9.76
CA TYR A 549 -0.83 -2.93 9.39
C TYR A 549 -0.76 -2.48 7.92
N LYS A 550 -1.30 -3.28 6.99
CA LYS A 550 -1.37 -2.91 5.55
C LYS A 550 -2.03 -1.55 5.36
N LYS A 551 -3.14 -1.29 6.06
CA LYS A 551 -3.85 0.00 6.02
C LYS A 551 -2.98 1.15 6.49
N LEU A 552 -2.36 1.05 7.67
CA LEU A 552 -1.57 2.15 8.23
C LEU A 552 -0.25 2.39 7.49
N VAL A 553 0.42 1.34 7.02
CA VAL A 553 1.58 1.47 6.13
C VAL A 553 1.17 2.14 4.81
N GLY A 554 0.06 1.71 4.21
CA GLY A 554 -0.50 2.35 3.00
C GLY A 554 -0.83 3.83 3.19
N LEU A 555 -1.41 4.20 4.34
CA LEU A 555 -1.68 5.59 4.69
C LEU A 555 -0.39 6.40 4.87
N ARG A 556 0.60 5.86 5.60
CA ARG A 556 1.90 6.48 5.78
C ARG A 556 2.59 6.72 4.44
N ARG A 557 2.49 5.81 3.48
CA ARG A 557 3.10 5.92 2.15
C ARG A 557 2.38 6.90 1.24
N SER A 558 1.05 6.94 1.28
CA SER A 558 0.27 7.85 0.43
C SER A 558 0.27 9.30 0.92
N HIS A 559 0.61 9.56 2.20
CA HIS A 559 0.55 10.91 2.77
C HIS A 559 1.91 11.38 3.31
N GLN A 560 2.58 12.26 2.56
CA GLN A 560 3.91 12.79 2.93
C GLN A 560 3.91 13.51 4.29
N VAL A 561 2.80 14.16 4.67
CA VAL A 561 2.64 14.81 5.98
C VAL A 561 2.91 13.87 7.17
N LEU A 562 2.63 12.57 7.03
CA LEU A 562 2.90 11.58 8.07
C LEU A 562 4.39 11.18 8.17
N ARG A 563 5.21 11.54 7.17
CA ARG A 563 6.64 11.24 7.13
C ARG A 563 7.46 12.47 7.51
N THR A 564 7.28 13.58 6.81
CA THR A 564 8.12 14.80 6.95
C THR A 564 7.37 16.05 7.41
N GLY A 565 6.09 15.94 7.79
CA GLY A 565 5.35 17.07 8.38
C GLY A 565 5.81 17.40 9.80
N GLU A 566 5.75 18.69 10.17
CA GLU A 566 6.02 19.20 11.51
C GLU A 566 5.19 18.45 12.56
N TRP A 567 5.77 18.17 13.72
CA TRP A 567 5.08 17.49 14.82
C TRP A 567 4.69 18.48 15.91
N LEU A 568 3.39 18.60 16.18
CA LEU A 568 2.81 19.58 17.09
C LEU A 568 1.88 18.90 18.10
N LEU A 569 1.92 19.30 19.36
CA LEU A 569 0.97 18.82 20.36
C LEU A 569 -0.45 19.31 20.04
N LEU A 570 -1.42 18.41 20.04
CA LEU A 570 -2.85 18.76 20.01
C LEU A 570 -3.42 18.73 21.43
N CYS A 571 -3.31 17.58 22.09
CA CYS A 571 -3.81 17.38 23.44
C CYS A 571 -3.04 16.27 24.17
N ALA A 572 -2.91 16.44 25.47
CA ALA A 572 -2.37 15.43 26.37
C ALA A 572 -3.14 15.54 27.69
N ALA A 573 -4.08 14.63 27.91
CA ALA A 573 -4.96 14.62 29.08
C ALA A 573 -5.21 13.18 29.54
N ASP A 574 -4.58 12.79 30.64
CA ASP A 574 -4.70 11.46 31.26
C ASP A 574 -4.54 10.28 30.28
N ASP A 575 -5.67 9.69 29.84
CA ASP A 575 -5.76 8.54 28.93
C ASP A 575 -5.82 8.93 27.43
N VAL A 576 -5.82 10.22 27.12
CA VAL A 576 -5.93 10.74 25.76
C VAL A 576 -4.65 11.43 25.34
N TYR A 577 -4.08 10.97 24.24
CA TYR A 577 -2.94 11.61 23.59
C TYR A 577 -3.27 11.91 22.14
N GLY A 578 -2.95 13.12 21.70
CA GLY A 578 -3.15 13.55 20.33
C GLY A 578 -2.12 14.56 19.88
N TYR A 579 -1.78 14.51 18.60
CA TYR A 579 -0.82 15.39 17.97
C TYR A 579 -1.20 15.67 16.53
N VAL A 580 -0.60 16.71 15.97
CA VAL A 580 -0.79 17.14 14.59
C VAL A 580 0.51 16.90 13.82
N ARG A 581 0.38 16.41 12.59
CA ARG A 581 1.42 16.44 11.57
C ARG A 581 1.05 17.49 10.54
N ARG A 582 1.94 18.44 10.22
CA ARG A 582 1.60 19.56 9.33
C ARG A 582 2.68 19.89 8.32
N ILE A 583 2.28 20.07 7.07
CA ILE A 583 3.08 20.70 6.00
C ILE A 583 2.32 21.98 5.60
N ARG A 584 3.04 23.09 5.46
CA ARG A 584 2.45 24.39 5.11
C ARG A 584 3.42 25.17 4.23
N SER A 585 2.88 26.05 3.40
CA SER A 585 3.68 26.93 2.52
C SER A 585 4.51 26.17 1.48
N GLY A 586 4.03 25.00 1.04
CA GLY A 586 4.61 24.20 -0.03
C GLY A 586 5.93 23.52 0.33
N GLN A 587 6.29 23.47 1.62
CA GLN A 587 7.56 22.93 2.10
C GLN A 587 7.37 22.08 3.35
N ASP A 588 8.08 20.96 3.40
CA ASP A 588 8.13 20.11 4.59
C ASP A 588 9.10 20.64 5.65
N ILE A 589 9.30 19.89 6.74
CA ILE A 589 10.13 20.33 7.86
C ILE A 589 11.62 20.48 7.49
N PHE A 590 12.08 19.91 6.37
CA PHE A 590 13.44 20.03 5.85
C PHE A 590 13.60 21.18 4.86
N GLY A 591 12.49 21.74 4.38
CA GLY A 591 12.46 22.80 3.37
C GLY A 591 12.28 22.26 1.95
N ASP A 592 12.11 20.94 1.79
CA ASP A 592 11.85 20.30 0.50
C ASP A 592 10.42 20.56 0.06
N LEU A 593 10.20 20.64 -1.26
CA LEU A 593 8.87 20.87 -1.83
C LEU A 593 7.92 19.74 -1.45
N ALA A 594 6.80 20.09 -0.82
CA ALA A 594 5.77 19.15 -0.39
C ALA A 594 4.40 19.83 -0.37
N ALA A 595 3.35 19.08 -0.70
CA ALA A 595 1.99 19.59 -0.68
C ALA A 595 1.54 19.92 0.76
N ASP A 596 0.85 21.05 0.91
CA ASP A 596 0.24 21.45 2.17
C ASP A 596 -0.76 20.38 2.61
N ASN A 597 -0.70 20.02 3.89
CA ASN A 597 -1.64 19.08 4.49
C ASN A 597 -1.53 19.14 6.02
N THR A 598 -2.62 18.82 6.70
CA THR A 598 -2.67 18.67 8.16
C THR A 598 -3.28 17.31 8.50
N ALA A 599 -2.58 16.50 9.29
CA ALA A 599 -3.11 15.29 9.88
C ALA A 599 -3.28 15.48 11.39
N VAL A 600 -4.49 15.26 11.92
CA VAL A 600 -4.75 15.18 13.37
C VAL A 600 -4.85 13.71 13.77
N ILE A 601 -3.96 13.29 14.66
CA ILE A 601 -3.92 11.94 15.21
C ILE A 601 -4.34 12.04 16.67
N VAL A 602 -5.31 11.22 17.08
CA VAL A 602 -5.74 11.20 18.47
C VAL A 602 -6.24 9.82 18.87
N PHE A 603 -5.89 9.38 20.08
CA PHE A 603 -6.29 8.07 20.59
C PHE A 603 -6.51 8.05 22.09
N ASN A 604 -7.43 7.19 22.50
CA ASN A 604 -7.87 6.96 23.87
C ASN A 604 -7.42 5.57 24.31
N ARG A 605 -6.48 5.51 25.27
CA ARG A 605 -6.00 4.22 25.82
C ARG A 605 -6.90 3.63 26.90
N SER A 606 -7.93 4.34 27.35
CA SER A 606 -8.81 3.87 28.42
C SER A 606 -9.55 2.61 28.00
N CYS A 607 -9.60 1.60 28.86
CA CYS A 607 -10.36 0.36 28.60
C CYS A 607 -11.86 0.48 28.93
N HIS A 608 -12.26 1.59 29.58
CA HIS A 608 -13.61 1.71 30.14
C HIS A 608 -14.29 3.05 29.84
N LYS A 609 -13.52 4.14 29.73
CA LYS A 609 -14.08 5.47 29.58
C LYS A 609 -13.96 5.94 28.13
N ALA A 610 -15.06 6.41 27.57
CA ALA A 610 -14.99 7.24 26.39
C ALA A 610 -14.43 8.63 26.76
N ALA A 611 -13.78 9.29 25.81
CA ALA A 611 -13.23 10.62 26.01
C ALA A 611 -13.77 11.61 24.98
N ALA A 612 -14.17 12.79 25.44
CA ALA A 612 -14.57 13.89 24.56
C ALA A 612 -13.36 14.78 24.27
N ILE A 613 -13.20 15.19 23.01
CA ILE A 613 -12.08 15.98 22.53
C ILE A 613 -12.61 17.09 21.64
N SER A 614 -12.16 18.32 21.92
CA SER A 614 -12.47 19.51 21.13
C SER A 614 -11.26 19.88 20.29
N ILE A 615 -11.42 19.92 18.96
CA ILE A 615 -10.36 20.28 18.01
C ILE A 615 -10.68 21.66 17.44
N ASP A 616 -9.77 22.61 17.59
CA ASP A 616 -9.89 23.94 16.99
C ASP A 616 -9.69 23.86 15.47
N THR A 617 -10.78 23.90 14.72
CA THR A 617 -10.77 23.74 13.27
C THR A 617 -10.25 25.00 12.58
N ALA A 618 -10.38 26.18 13.19
CA ALA A 618 -9.84 27.41 12.67
C ALA A 618 -8.30 27.44 12.73
N VAL A 619 -7.69 26.71 13.66
CA VAL A 619 -6.23 26.59 13.77
C VAL A 619 -5.66 25.49 12.87
N TRP A 620 -6.27 24.30 12.92
CA TRP A 620 -5.69 23.09 12.30
C TRP A 620 -6.21 22.82 10.89
N PHE A 621 -7.44 23.23 10.60
CA PHE A 621 -8.15 22.96 9.35
C PHE A 621 -8.73 24.25 8.75
N ALA A 622 -7.99 25.36 8.89
CA ALA A 622 -8.41 26.65 8.37
C ALA A 622 -8.72 26.56 6.86
N GLY A 623 -9.89 27.06 6.45
CA GLY A 623 -10.32 27.01 5.05
C GLY A 623 -10.87 25.67 4.58
N GLN A 624 -10.92 24.66 5.44
CA GLN A 624 -11.48 23.34 5.12
C GLN A 624 -12.97 23.28 5.47
N ALA A 625 -13.78 22.63 4.63
CA ALA A 625 -15.21 22.40 4.90
C ALA A 625 -15.48 21.05 5.57
N TYR A 626 -14.58 20.07 5.41
CA TYR A 626 -14.64 18.75 6.01
C TYR A 626 -13.23 18.21 6.21
N VAL A 627 -13.12 17.14 6.98
CA VAL A 627 -11.93 16.30 7.10
C VAL A 627 -12.30 14.85 6.85
N VAL A 628 -11.34 14.01 6.50
CA VAL A 628 -11.58 12.57 6.34
C VAL A 628 -10.91 11.83 7.50
N ASP A 629 -11.67 10.98 8.20
CA ASP A 629 -11.08 9.98 9.08
C ASP A 629 -10.51 8.83 8.24
N ALA A 630 -9.20 8.82 8.06
CA ALA A 630 -8.52 7.80 7.26
C ALA A 630 -8.65 6.38 7.85
N LEU A 631 -9.00 6.25 9.14
CA LEU A 631 -9.18 4.94 9.78
C LEU A 631 -10.54 4.31 9.50
N THR A 632 -11.58 5.10 9.25
CA THR A 632 -12.93 4.60 8.93
C THR A 632 -13.32 4.85 7.47
N GLY A 633 -12.74 5.87 6.84
CA GLY A 633 -13.13 6.40 5.54
C GLY A 633 -14.22 7.48 5.64
N ASP A 634 -14.68 7.82 6.85
CA ASP A 634 -15.77 8.77 7.04
C ASP A 634 -15.34 10.19 6.71
N THR A 635 -16.21 10.92 6.03
CA THR A 635 -16.04 12.37 5.82
C THR A 635 -16.82 13.11 6.92
N ILE A 636 -16.12 13.94 7.68
CA ILE A 636 -16.66 14.69 8.82
C ILE A 636 -16.73 16.16 8.45
N ALA A 637 -17.94 16.71 8.33
CA ALA A 637 -18.14 18.14 8.10
C ALA A 637 -17.60 18.95 9.29
N LEU A 638 -16.86 20.03 9.00
CA LEU A 638 -16.37 20.92 10.04
C LEU A 638 -17.47 21.92 10.41
N PRO A 639 -17.76 22.10 11.71
CA PRO A 639 -18.82 22.99 12.14
C PRO A 639 -18.41 24.46 12.03
N ASP A 640 -19.38 25.32 11.71
CA ASP A 640 -19.22 26.79 11.63
C ASP A 640 -18.77 27.44 12.94
N THR A 641 -18.90 26.71 14.06
CA THR A 641 -18.46 27.15 15.40
C THR A 641 -16.94 27.25 15.54
N GLY A 642 -16.17 26.71 14.58
CA GLY A 642 -14.71 26.67 14.64
C GLY A 642 -14.15 25.57 15.56
N ARG A 643 -14.99 24.66 16.07
CA ARG A 643 -14.57 23.56 16.95
C ARG A 643 -15.28 22.26 16.63
N LEU A 644 -14.50 21.24 16.29
CA LEU A 644 -14.98 19.87 16.07
C LEU A 644 -14.93 19.10 17.39
N GLU A 645 -16.10 18.72 17.90
CA GLU A 645 -16.22 17.86 19.08
C GLU A 645 -16.28 16.38 18.65
N LEU A 646 -15.38 15.56 19.20
CA LEU A 646 -15.31 14.13 18.93
C LEU A 646 -15.40 13.34 20.23
N THR A 647 -16.11 12.22 20.19
CA THR A 647 -16.09 11.23 21.26
C THR A 647 -15.29 10.03 20.82
N LEU A 648 -14.20 9.73 21.52
CA LEU A 648 -13.40 8.52 21.33
C LEU A 648 -13.90 7.42 22.25
N PRO A 649 -14.43 6.30 21.72
CA PRO A 649 -14.68 5.10 22.52
C PRO A 649 -13.42 4.60 23.27
N PRO A 650 -13.58 3.74 24.28
CA PRO A 650 -12.47 3.00 24.88
C PRO A 650 -11.61 2.30 23.81
N LEU A 651 -10.29 2.30 24.00
CA LEU A 651 -9.30 1.65 23.13
C LEU A 651 -9.48 1.98 21.63
N SER A 652 -9.70 3.26 21.31
CA SER A 652 -9.94 3.71 19.94
C SER A 652 -9.10 4.93 19.56
N GLY A 653 -8.92 5.12 18.24
CA GLY A 653 -8.20 6.25 17.68
C GLY A 653 -8.89 6.83 16.45
N ARG A 654 -8.42 8.00 16.02
CA ARG A 654 -8.83 8.74 14.82
C ARG A 654 -7.59 9.30 14.13
N LEU A 655 -7.60 9.30 12.79
CA LEU A 655 -6.62 9.98 11.96
C LEU A 655 -7.39 10.86 10.99
N LEU A 656 -7.54 12.14 11.33
CA LEU A 656 -8.24 13.11 10.51
C LEU A 656 -7.26 13.80 9.57
N LEU A 657 -7.49 13.71 8.27
CA LEU A 657 -6.69 14.40 7.27
C LEU A 657 -7.44 15.62 6.75
N ALA A 658 -6.74 16.75 6.72
CA ALA A 658 -7.09 17.89 5.91
C ALA A 658 -7.02 17.47 4.45
N ARG A 659 -7.88 18.05 3.66
CA ARG A 659 -7.87 17.79 2.24
C ARG A 659 -8.05 19.12 1.53
N ASP A 660 -6.96 19.65 0.99
CA ASP A 660 -6.99 20.87 0.15
C ASP A 660 -7.92 20.75 -1.07
N GLU A 661 -8.41 19.53 -1.32
CA GLU A 661 -9.40 19.21 -2.32
C GLU A 661 -10.75 19.01 -1.64
N THR A 662 -11.76 19.73 -2.12
CA THR A 662 -13.19 19.32 -2.21
C THR A 662 -13.23 17.79 -2.31
N PRO A 663 -14.00 17.02 -1.49
CA PRO A 663 -13.78 15.63 -1.00
C PRO A 663 -12.60 14.93 -1.69
N PRO A 664 -12.63 13.77 -2.37
CA PRO A 664 -12.09 13.83 -3.71
C PRO A 664 -12.87 14.93 -4.43
N ALA A 665 -12.44 15.42 -5.59
CA ALA A 665 -13.47 15.88 -6.51
C ALA A 665 -14.50 14.71 -6.69
N GLY A 666 -14.80 14.29 -7.88
CA GLY A 666 -14.79 12.84 -8.00
C GLY A 666 -13.36 12.32 -7.84
N PRO A 667 -13.03 11.30 -8.59
CA PRO A 667 -12.10 11.66 -9.67
C PRO A 667 -12.14 13.17 -10.01
N GLU A 668 -10.99 13.82 -10.19
CA GLU A 668 -10.92 14.91 -11.16
C GLU A 668 -11.84 14.51 -12.32
N ARG A 669 -12.93 15.25 -12.54
CA ARG A 669 -14.13 14.71 -13.19
C ARG A 669 -13.72 13.84 -14.37
N THR A 670 -14.01 12.54 -14.30
CA THR A 670 -13.46 11.60 -15.27
C THR A 670 -14.33 11.59 -16.52
N HIS A 671 -13.69 11.51 -17.66
CA HIS A 671 -14.36 11.46 -18.94
C HIS A 671 -13.92 10.21 -19.68
N GLY A 672 -14.82 9.64 -20.46
CA GLY A 672 -14.50 8.47 -21.25
C GLY A 672 -15.38 8.29 -22.46
N ILE A 673 -14.94 7.35 -23.29
CA ILE A 673 -15.62 6.98 -24.52
C ILE A 673 -16.07 5.54 -24.44
N LEU A 674 -17.34 5.31 -24.80
CA LEU A 674 -17.91 3.99 -25.03
C LEU A 674 -17.66 3.61 -26.50
N LEU A 675 -16.81 2.60 -26.72
CA LEU A 675 -16.57 2.00 -28.03
C LEU A 675 -16.06 0.56 -27.84
N HIS A 676 -16.72 -0.42 -28.46
CA HIS A 676 -16.22 -1.79 -28.41
C HIS A 676 -15.02 -1.98 -29.36
N PRO A 677 -13.98 -2.77 -29.00
CA PRO A 677 -12.81 -2.97 -29.86
C PRO A 677 -13.12 -3.49 -31.27
N THR A 678 -14.22 -4.23 -31.46
CA THR A 678 -14.65 -4.72 -32.79
C THR A 678 -14.96 -3.59 -33.79
N SER A 679 -15.27 -2.40 -33.28
CA SER A 679 -15.57 -1.23 -34.09
C SER A 679 -14.33 -0.44 -34.52
N LEU A 680 -13.12 -0.84 -34.12
CA LEU A 680 -11.88 -0.19 -34.54
C LEU A 680 -11.56 -0.46 -36.03
N PRO A 681 -10.92 0.49 -36.74
CA PRO A 681 -10.73 0.46 -38.19
C PRO A 681 -9.58 -0.47 -38.65
N SER A 682 -9.43 -1.65 -38.04
CA SER A 682 -8.40 -2.61 -38.43
C SER A 682 -8.59 -3.07 -39.89
N PRO A 683 -7.49 -3.29 -40.65
CA PRO A 683 -7.57 -3.73 -42.04
C PRO A 683 -8.11 -5.16 -42.21
N PHE A 684 -8.27 -5.93 -41.12
CA PHE A 684 -8.61 -7.36 -41.15
C PHE A 684 -10.10 -7.65 -40.96
N GLY A 685 -10.97 -6.76 -41.46
CA GLY A 685 -12.41 -7.01 -41.53
C GLY A 685 -13.18 -6.86 -40.20
N ILE A 686 -12.49 -6.74 -39.07
CA ILE A 686 -13.03 -6.42 -37.74
C ILE A 686 -11.94 -5.71 -36.92
N GLY A 687 -12.32 -4.83 -36.00
CA GLY A 687 -11.38 -4.27 -35.03
C GLY A 687 -10.74 -5.34 -34.13
N ASP A 688 -9.47 -5.13 -33.77
CA ASP A 688 -8.64 -6.08 -33.02
C ASP A 688 -7.69 -5.37 -32.04
N LEU A 689 -6.90 -6.14 -31.27
CA LEU A 689 -5.97 -5.65 -30.23
C LEU A 689 -4.63 -5.15 -30.79
N GLY A 690 -4.58 -4.86 -32.08
CA GLY A 690 -3.40 -4.42 -32.81
C GLY A 690 -3.09 -2.93 -32.69
N PRO A 691 -2.34 -2.38 -33.66
CA PRO A 691 -1.93 -0.98 -33.68
C PRO A 691 -3.11 0.01 -33.60
N GLU A 692 -4.26 -0.29 -34.20
CA GLU A 692 -5.43 0.61 -34.15
C GLU A 692 -6.01 0.75 -32.74
N ALA A 693 -5.91 -0.26 -31.88
CA ALA A 693 -6.30 -0.15 -30.47
C ALA A 693 -5.35 0.79 -29.70
N CYS A 694 -4.04 0.70 -29.94
CA CYS A 694 -3.07 1.63 -29.37
C CYS A 694 -3.29 3.07 -29.87
N ARG A 695 -3.61 3.26 -31.16
CA ARG A 695 -3.96 4.58 -31.70
C ARG A 695 -5.24 5.14 -31.09
N PHE A 696 -6.22 4.29 -30.81
CA PHE A 696 -7.43 4.71 -30.12
C PHE A 696 -7.11 5.18 -28.69
N VAL A 697 -6.26 4.47 -27.96
CA VAL A 697 -5.74 4.91 -26.65
C VAL A 697 -5.05 6.27 -26.76
N ASP A 698 -4.20 6.46 -27.76
CA ASP A 698 -3.51 7.75 -27.98
C ASP A 698 -4.51 8.88 -28.31
N PHE A 699 -5.55 8.58 -29.09
CA PHE A 699 -6.65 9.50 -29.37
C PHE A 699 -7.42 9.91 -28.10
N LEU A 700 -7.71 8.94 -27.22
CA LEU A 700 -8.36 9.20 -25.93
C LEU A 700 -7.48 10.10 -25.05
N ALA A 701 -6.18 9.80 -24.95
CA ALA A 701 -5.23 10.61 -24.20
C ALA A 701 -5.13 12.03 -24.77
N ALA A 702 -5.08 12.17 -26.10
CA ALA A 702 -5.11 13.48 -26.76
C ALA A 702 -6.42 14.23 -26.48
N GLY A 703 -7.54 13.53 -26.33
CA GLY A 703 -8.84 14.09 -25.95
C GLY A 703 -9.01 14.43 -24.47
N ASN A 704 -7.99 14.25 -23.62
CA ASN A 704 -8.09 14.34 -22.15
C ASN A 704 -9.18 13.43 -21.56
N GLN A 705 -9.35 12.26 -22.16
CA GLN A 705 -10.20 11.19 -21.62
C GLN A 705 -9.34 10.30 -20.71
N GLN A 706 -9.96 9.66 -19.71
CA GLN A 706 -9.29 8.78 -18.74
C GLN A 706 -9.90 7.38 -18.72
N LEU A 707 -11.02 7.17 -19.42
CA LEU A 707 -11.75 5.91 -19.45
C LEU A 707 -12.03 5.46 -20.88
N TRP A 708 -11.72 4.20 -21.17
CA TRP A 708 -12.23 3.50 -22.34
C TRP A 708 -13.25 2.46 -21.86
N GLN A 709 -14.54 2.75 -22.07
CA GLN A 709 -15.60 1.80 -21.78
C GLN A 709 -15.90 0.92 -22.99
N PHE A 710 -16.08 -0.37 -22.75
CA PHE A 710 -16.46 -1.34 -23.76
C PHE A 710 -17.38 -2.41 -23.18
N LEU A 711 -18.11 -3.04 -24.09
CA LEU A 711 -19.00 -4.16 -23.81
C LEU A 711 -18.21 -5.47 -23.64
N PRO A 712 -18.84 -6.61 -23.30
CA PRO A 712 -18.12 -7.82 -22.88
C PRO A 712 -17.17 -8.35 -23.96
N LEU A 713 -15.95 -8.70 -23.55
CA LEU A 713 -14.89 -9.19 -24.44
C LEU A 713 -14.99 -10.69 -24.75
N ASN A 714 -16.04 -11.34 -24.27
CA ASN A 714 -16.18 -12.78 -24.33
C ASN A 714 -16.54 -13.27 -25.75
N PRO A 715 -16.21 -14.53 -26.10
CA PRO A 715 -16.61 -15.13 -27.37
C PRO A 715 -18.13 -15.11 -27.54
N VAL A 716 -18.60 -14.50 -28.62
CA VAL A 716 -20.02 -14.42 -28.96
C VAL A 716 -20.54 -15.78 -29.44
N GLY A 717 -21.74 -16.15 -28.99
CA GLY A 717 -22.45 -17.36 -29.41
C GLY A 717 -23.25 -17.15 -30.70
N PHE A 718 -24.46 -17.70 -30.75
CA PHE A 718 -25.37 -17.53 -31.88
C PHE A 718 -25.89 -16.08 -31.96
N GLY A 719 -25.99 -15.51 -33.17
CA GLY A 719 -26.49 -14.15 -33.39
C GLY A 719 -25.46 -13.02 -33.17
N ASP A 720 -24.18 -13.36 -32.97
CA ASP A 720 -23.08 -12.39 -32.74
C ASP A 720 -23.31 -11.43 -31.55
N SER A 721 -24.19 -11.82 -30.62
CA SER A 721 -24.47 -11.08 -29.39
C SER A 721 -23.53 -11.50 -28.25
N PRO A 722 -22.88 -10.55 -27.56
CA PRO A 722 -22.00 -10.82 -26.41
C PRO A 722 -22.70 -11.28 -25.14
N TYR A 723 -23.99 -10.97 -25.01
CA TYR A 723 -24.81 -11.32 -23.85
C TYR A 723 -25.26 -12.79 -23.95
N GLN A 724 -24.92 -13.45 -25.06
CA GLN A 724 -24.98 -14.89 -25.30
C GLN A 724 -23.57 -15.46 -25.49
N CYS A 725 -22.67 -15.21 -24.53
CA CYS A 725 -21.29 -15.67 -24.61
C CYS A 725 -21.12 -17.19 -24.38
N LEU A 726 -20.15 -17.78 -25.07
CA LEU A 726 -19.80 -19.20 -24.92
C LEU A 726 -19.01 -19.50 -23.64
N SER A 727 -18.46 -18.46 -23.00
CA SER A 727 -17.85 -18.53 -21.68
C SER A 727 -17.81 -17.15 -21.03
N ALA A 728 -18.03 -17.09 -19.71
CA ALA A 728 -17.86 -15.90 -18.89
C ALA A 728 -16.39 -15.55 -18.62
N PHE A 729 -15.44 -16.46 -18.90
CA PHE A 729 -14.01 -16.31 -18.58
C PHE A 729 -13.14 -16.11 -19.83
N ALA A 730 -13.46 -16.80 -20.92
CA ALA A 730 -12.66 -16.77 -22.14
C ALA A 730 -12.73 -15.40 -22.84
N GLY A 731 -11.66 -15.05 -23.54
CA GLY A 731 -11.59 -13.89 -24.42
C GLY A 731 -11.93 -14.24 -25.87
N ASN A 732 -12.53 -13.30 -26.59
CA ASN A 732 -12.98 -13.51 -27.97
C ASN A 732 -11.80 -13.61 -28.96
N PRO A 733 -11.56 -14.77 -29.60
CA PRO A 733 -10.46 -14.92 -30.55
C PRO A 733 -10.55 -13.98 -31.75
N LEU A 734 -11.74 -13.46 -32.08
CA LEU A 734 -11.90 -12.47 -33.15
C LEU A 734 -11.20 -11.14 -32.86
N LEU A 735 -10.84 -10.86 -31.62
CA LEU A 735 -10.08 -9.66 -31.24
C LEU A 735 -8.57 -9.85 -31.39
N ILE A 736 -8.06 -11.07 -31.59
CA ILE A 736 -6.63 -11.31 -31.79
C ILE A 736 -6.17 -10.57 -33.05
N SER A 737 -5.08 -9.81 -32.91
CA SER A 737 -4.45 -9.05 -33.98
C SER A 737 -3.53 -9.94 -34.83
N PRO A 738 -3.79 -10.08 -36.14
CA PRO A 738 -2.89 -10.77 -37.06
C PRO A 738 -1.51 -10.10 -37.19
N GLU A 739 -1.42 -8.78 -37.04
CA GLU A 739 -0.14 -8.05 -37.09
C GLU A 739 0.77 -8.46 -35.93
N ARG A 740 0.23 -8.57 -34.71
CA ARG A 740 1.01 -9.02 -33.55
C ARG A 740 1.46 -10.48 -33.67
N LEU A 741 0.68 -11.33 -34.36
CA LEU A 741 1.11 -12.69 -34.67
C LEU A 741 2.28 -12.72 -35.65
N ARG A 742 2.33 -11.78 -36.61
CA ARG A 742 3.50 -11.58 -37.47
C ARG A 742 4.70 -11.08 -36.69
N ASP A 743 4.49 -10.11 -35.79
CA ASP A 743 5.58 -9.54 -34.97
C ASP A 743 6.17 -10.59 -34.00
N ALA A 744 5.40 -11.63 -33.66
CA ALA A 744 5.83 -12.80 -32.89
C ALA A 744 6.40 -13.95 -33.76
N ASP A 745 6.66 -13.72 -35.05
CA ASP A 745 7.16 -14.70 -36.02
C ASP A 745 6.26 -15.95 -36.21
N TRP A 746 4.98 -15.89 -35.82
CA TRP A 746 4.01 -16.98 -36.05
C TRP A 746 3.24 -16.81 -37.37
N LEU A 747 3.25 -15.62 -37.98
CA LEU A 747 2.75 -15.36 -39.33
C LEU A 747 3.77 -14.58 -40.15
N THR A 748 3.72 -14.72 -41.47
CA THR A 748 4.53 -13.92 -42.39
C THR A 748 3.70 -12.78 -43.00
N GLU A 749 4.37 -11.71 -43.43
CA GLU A 749 3.72 -10.59 -44.12
C GLU A 749 2.98 -11.06 -45.40
N ALA A 750 3.53 -12.04 -46.12
CA ALA A 750 2.90 -12.60 -47.31
C ALA A 750 1.58 -13.34 -46.97
N GLU A 751 1.51 -14.02 -45.83
CA GLU A 751 0.29 -14.70 -45.38
C GLU A 751 -0.79 -13.72 -44.92
N LEU A 752 -0.41 -12.60 -44.30
CA LEU A 752 -1.33 -11.52 -43.96
C LEU A 752 -1.90 -10.84 -45.21
N GLN A 753 -1.13 -10.76 -46.29
CA GLN A 753 -1.57 -10.18 -47.56
C GLN A 753 -2.35 -11.18 -48.43
N HIS A 754 -2.13 -12.49 -48.25
CA HIS A 754 -2.79 -13.54 -49.01
C HIS A 754 -4.27 -13.66 -48.59
N ASN A 755 -5.19 -13.56 -49.57
CA ASN A 755 -6.64 -13.62 -49.36
C ASN A 755 -7.24 -12.56 -48.40
N ASN A 756 -6.47 -11.55 -48.00
CA ASN A 756 -6.96 -10.39 -47.27
C ASN A 756 -7.71 -9.45 -48.23
N LYS A 757 -8.90 -9.87 -48.64
CA LYS A 757 -9.81 -9.11 -49.50
C LYS A 757 -11.09 -8.79 -48.73
N PHE A 758 -10.97 -8.05 -47.63
CA PHE A 758 -12.11 -7.37 -46.99
C PHE A 758 -12.51 -6.11 -47.78
N SER A 759 -12.53 -6.20 -49.11
CA SER A 759 -13.07 -5.19 -50.01
C SER A 759 -14.51 -5.57 -50.32
N ARG A 760 -15.47 -4.96 -49.61
CA ARG A 760 -16.90 -5.02 -49.92
C ARG A 760 -17.53 -3.63 -49.84
N GLN A 761 -18.75 -3.52 -50.37
CA GLN A 761 -19.49 -2.30 -50.71
C GLN A 761 -19.70 -1.30 -49.57
N ASP A 762 -19.57 -1.71 -48.31
CA ASP A 762 -19.72 -0.86 -47.12
C ASP A 762 -18.56 -1.09 -46.13
N PRO A 763 -17.57 -0.18 -46.04
CA PRO A 763 -16.44 -0.31 -45.13
C PRO A 763 -16.82 -0.11 -43.66
N ALA A 764 -18.04 0.33 -43.34
CA ALA A 764 -18.50 0.58 -41.99
C ALA A 764 -19.19 -0.62 -41.33
N CYS A 765 -19.26 -1.79 -41.99
CA CYS A 765 -19.90 -2.99 -41.45
C CYS A 765 -18.97 -4.23 -41.43
N VAL A 766 -19.04 -5.02 -40.37
CA VAL A 766 -18.28 -6.27 -40.16
C VAL A 766 -19.00 -7.45 -40.83
N ASP A 767 -18.29 -8.15 -41.71
CA ASP A 767 -18.75 -9.43 -42.28
C ASP A 767 -18.26 -10.59 -41.39
N PHE A 768 -18.99 -10.86 -40.30
CA PHE A 768 -18.61 -11.88 -39.32
C PHE A 768 -18.34 -13.27 -39.95
N PRO A 769 -19.16 -13.80 -40.88
CA PRO A 769 -18.85 -15.07 -41.53
C PRO A 769 -17.52 -15.07 -42.28
N GLN A 770 -17.24 -14.04 -43.08
CA GLN A 770 -15.98 -13.94 -43.82
C GLN A 770 -14.78 -13.77 -42.88
N VAL A 771 -14.90 -12.94 -41.84
CA VAL A 771 -13.86 -12.71 -40.84
C VAL A 771 -13.56 -13.98 -40.04
N LYS A 772 -14.57 -14.70 -39.56
CA LYS A 772 -14.42 -15.97 -38.83
C LYS A 772 -13.67 -17.00 -39.67
N LEU A 773 -14.07 -17.16 -40.95
CA LEU A 773 -13.42 -18.10 -41.86
C LEU A 773 -11.96 -17.74 -42.13
N TRP A 774 -11.67 -16.46 -42.36
CA TRP A 774 -10.31 -16.02 -42.64
C TRP A 774 -9.41 -16.10 -41.39
N LYS A 775 -9.86 -15.62 -40.23
CA LYS A 775 -9.12 -15.69 -38.97
C LYS A 775 -8.84 -17.14 -38.55
N GLU A 776 -9.80 -18.05 -38.72
CA GLU A 776 -9.59 -19.49 -38.47
C GLU A 776 -8.47 -20.08 -39.35
N GLN A 777 -8.37 -19.67 -40.62
CA GLN A 777 -7.29 -20.15 -41.50
C GLN A 777 -5.92 -19.68 -41.05
N ILE A 778 -5.75 -18.39 -40.75
CA ILE A 778 -4.45 -17.84 -40.34
C ILE A 778 -4.06 -18.28 -38.93
N PHE A 779 -5.01 -18.43 -38.00
CA PHE A 779 -4.69 -18.87 -36.64
C PHE A 779 -4.25 -20.33 -36.59
N ARG A 780 -4.76 -21.19 -37.48
CA ARG A 780 -4.24 -22.56 -37.62
C ARG A 780 -2.80 -22.57 -38.12
N GLN A 781 -2.45 -21.72 -39.08
CA GLN A 781 -1.06 -21.58 -39.54
C GLN A 781 -0.14 -21.06 -38.42
N ALA A 782 -0.62 -20.07 -37.65
CA ALA A 782 0.12 -19.56 -36.49
C ALA A 782 0.32 -20.64 -35.43
N PHE A 783 -0.71 -21.45 -35.16
CA PHE A 783 -0.67 -22.57 -34.24
C PHE A 783 0.34 -23.65 -34.69
N ASP A 784 0.36 -24.00 -35.96
CA ASP A 784 1.33 -24.98 -36.50
C ASP A 784 2.78 -24.54 -36.29
N ARG A 785 3.07 -23.23 -36.35
CA ARG A 785 4.39 -22.67 -36.03
C ARG A 785 4.65 -22.61 -34.54
N PHE A 786 3.66 -22.21 -33.75
CA PHE A 786 3.75 -22.19 -32.29
C PHE A 786 4.14 -23.57 -31.74
N ARG A 787 3.54 -24.66 -32.25
CA ARG A 787 3.87 -26.03 -31.83
C ARG A 787 5.28 -26.50 -32.19
N GLN A 788 5.94 -25.82 -33.12
CA GLN A 788 7.34 -26.11 -33.49
C GLN A 788 8.34 -25.39 -32.59
N GLN A 789 7.86 -24.47 -31.74
CA GLN A 789 8.67 -23.73 -30.77
C GLN A 789 8.51 -24.36 -29.37
N GLU A 790 9.53 -24.20 -28.53
CA GLU A 790 9.44 -24.62 -27.12
C GLU A 790 8.44 -23.73 -26.36
N PRO A 791 7.62 -24.30 -25.45
CA PRO A 791 6.70 -23.51 -24.63
C PRO A 791 7.42 -22.42 -23.83
N THR A 792 7.01 -21.18 -24.01
CA THR A 792 7.54 -20.03 -23.25
C THR A 792 7.04 -20.04 -21.80
N ASP A 793 7.79 -19.43 -20.88
CA ASP A 793 7.36 -19.24 -19.48
C ASP A 793 6.00 -18.54 -19.39
N ALA A 794 5.76 -17.52 -20.24
CA ALA A 794 4.48 -16.81 -20.30
C ALA A 794 3.28 -17.72 -20.66
N TYR A 795 3.50 -18.74 -21.50
CA TYR A 795 2.48 -19.72 -21.83
C TYR A 795 2.19 -20.63 -20.63
N ALA A 796 3.23 -21.10 -19.94
CA ALA A 796 3.09 -21.91 -18.74
C ALA A 796 2.37 -21.15 -17.61
N ASP A 797 2.74 -19.88 -17.40
CA ASP A 797 2.13 -18.99 -16.41
C ASP A 797 0.64 -18.75 -16.72
N PHE A 798 0.29 -18.49 -17.99
CA PHE A 798 -1.10 -18.36 -18.41
C PHE A 798 -1.91 -19.63 -18.13
N VAL A 799 -1.39 -20.80 -18.53
CA VAL A 799 -2.07 -22.08 -18.31
C VAL A 799 -2.26 -22.37 -16.82
N ALA A 800 -1.25 -22.07 -15.99
CA ALA A 800 -1.35 -22.21 -14.54
C ALA A 800 -2.38 -21.24 -13.94
N ALA A 801 -2.38 -19.98 -14.37
CA ALA A 801 -3.30 -18.95 -13.89
C ALA A 801 -4.76 -19.20 -14.31
N ALA A 802 -5.00 -19.91 -15.41
CA ALA A 802 -6.32 -20.21 -15.97
C ALA A 802 -6.78 -21.66 -15.77
N ALA A 803 -6.05 -22.45 -14.97
CA ALA A 803 -6.23 -23.90 -14.83
C ALA A 803 -7.64 -24.34 -14.37
N ASP A 804 -8.38 -23.44 -13.72
CA ASP A 804 -9.70 -23.68 -13.14
C ASP A 804 -10.86 -23.59 -14.14
N TRP A 805 -10.70 -22.85 -15.25
CA TRP A 805 -11.75 -22.68 -16.26
C TRP A 805 -11.31 -23.08 -17.67
N LEU A 806 -10.02 -22.91 -18.00
CA LEU A 806 -9.48 -23.15 -19.34
C LEU A 806 -9.65 -24.59 -19.84
N PRO A 807 -9.42 -25.64 -19.02
CA PRO A 807 -9.58 -27.02 -19.47
C PRO A 807 -11.02 -27.43 -19.79
N ASP A 808 -12.01 -26.74 -19.21
CA ASP A 808 -13.43 -26.96 -19.50
C ASP A 808 -13.88 -26.16 -20.72
N TYR A 809 -13.44 -24.91 -20.85
CA TYR A 809 -13.72 -24.09 -22.04
C TYR A 809 -13.14 -24.70 -23.32
N THR A 810 -11.86 -25.07 -23.31
CA THR A 810 -11.18 -25.62 -24.50
C THR A 810 -11.77 -26.96 -24.92
N LEU A 811 -12.12 -27.82 -23.96
CA LEU A 811 -12.84 -29.06 -24.23
C LEU A 811 -14.25 -28.81 -24.76
N PHE A 812 -14.99 -27.86 -24.18
CA PHE A 812 -16.33 -27.48 -24.65
C PHE A 812 -16.28 -27.02 -26.11
N MET A 813 -15.34 -26.16 -26.47
CA MET A 813 -15.16 -25.68 -27.85
C MET A 813 -14.77 -26.81 -28.81
N ALA A 814 -13.87 -27.72 -28.40
CA ALA A 814 -13.51 -28.88 -29.19
C ALA A 814 -14.68 -29.84 -29.43
N LEU A 815 -15.49 -30.10 -28.40
CA LEU A 815 -16.71 -30.90 -28.51
C LEU A 815 -17.77 -30.23 -29.39
N LYS A 816 -17.96 -28.91 -29.23
CA LYS A 816 -18.89 -28.14 -30.05
C LYS A 816 -18.51 -28.20 -31.53
N ARG A 817 -17.23 -28.11 -31.86
CA ARG A 817 -16.73 -28.31 -33.23
C ARG A 817 -16.98 -29.75 -33.70
N HIS A 818 -16.67 -30.75 -32.88
CA HIS A 818 -16.87 -32.17 -33.20
C HIS A 818 -18.35 -32.50 -33.49
N PHE A 819 -19.27 -31.94 -32.73
CA PHE A 819 -20.72 -32.09 -32.92
C PHE A 819 -21.35 -31.02 -33.81
N GLN A 820 -20.57 -30.43 -34.73
CA GLN A 820 -21.07 -29.55 -35.79
C GLN A 820 -21.86 -28.33 -35.29
N GLY A 821 -21.48 -27.78 -34.13
CA GLY A 821 -22.06 -26.57 -33.55
C GLY A 821 -23.32 -26.79 -32.71
N LEU A 822 -23.84 -28.02 -32.61
CA LEU A 822 -25.02 -28.34 -31.79
C LEU A 822 -24.84 -27.88 -30.33
N PRO A 823 -25.91 -27.43 -29.66
CA PRO A 823 -25.84 -27.05 -28.26
C PRO A 823 -25.62 -28.28 -27.36
N TRP A 824 -25.00 -28.08 -26.21
CA TRP A 824 -24.52 -29.19 -25.38
C TRP A 824 -25.61 -30.14 -24.87
N ASN A 825 -26.85 -29.67 -24.70
CA ASN A 825 -28.00 -30.50 -24.33
C ASN A 825 -28.47 -31.45 -25.44
N GLN A 826 -28.02 -31.23 -26.69
CA GLN A 826 -28.29 -32.11 -27.84
C GLN A 826 -27.14 -33.07 -28.16
N TRP A 827 -26.01 -32.97 -27.46
CA TRP A 827 -24.91 -33.93 -27.59
C TRP A 827 -25.30 -35.31 -27.06
N PRO A 828 -24.57 -36.39 -27.43
CA PRO A 828 -24.79 -37.71 -26.83
C PRO A 828 -24.84 -37.62 -25.30
N ARG A 829 -25.85 -38.24 -24.69
CA ARG A 829 -26.18 -38.06 -23.25
C ARG A 829 -25.00 -38.27 -22.30
N ALA A 830 -24.07 -39.17 -22.64
CA ALA A 830 -22.89 -39.41 -21.82
C ALA A 830 -21.88 -38.24 -21.84
N VAL A 831 -21.84 -37.48 -22.93
CA VAL A 831 -21.01 -36.27 -23.08
C VAL A 831 -21.69 -35.08 -22.41
N SER A 832 -22.99 -34.89 -22.64
CA SER A 832 -23.75 -33.78 -22.02
C SER A 832 -23.77 -33.90 -20.49
N GLN A 833 -23.84 -35.13 -19.95
CA GLN A 833 -23.73 -35.40 -18.51
C GLN A 833 -22.30 -35.51 -17.97
N ARG A 834 -21.28 -35.25 -18.81
CA ARG A 834 -19.87 -35.28 -18.43
C ARG A 834 -19.43 -36.58 -17.73
N ARG A 835 -19.84 -37.75 -18.23
CA ARG A 835 -19.41 -39.04 -17.65
C ARG A 835 -17.87 -39.16 -17.71
N PRO A 836 -17.17 -39.42 -16.59
CA PRO A 836 -15.71 -39.31 -16.53
C PRO A 836 -14.97 -40.10 -17.62
N GLU A 837 -15.33 -41.37 -17.82
CA GLU A 837 -14.75 -42.23 -18.84
C GLU A 837 -14.95 -41.71 -20.28
N VAL A 838 -16.11 -41.12 -20.57
CA VAL A 838 -16.41 -40.56 -21.90
C VAL A 838 -15.68 -39.24 -22.12
N ILE A 839 -15.60 -38.38 -21.09
CA ILE A 839 -14.85 -37.14 -21.16
C ILE A 839 -13.36 -37.41 -21.34
N SER A 840 -12.80 -38.40 -20.64
CA SER A 840 -11.40 -38.82 -20.82
C SER A 840 -11.12 -39.28 -22.25
N HIS A 841 -12.03 -40.08 -22.83
CA HIS A 841 -11.93 -40.48 -24.24
C HIS A 841 -11.91 -39.28 -25.20
N TYR A 842 -12.83 -38.32 -25.02
CA TYR A 842 -12.86 -37.13 -25.89
C TYR A 842 -11.66 -36.20 -25.68
N ARG A 843 -11.12 -36.09 -24.45
CA ARG A 843 -9.88 -35.33 -24.20
C ARG A 843 -8.70 -35.89 -25.00
N GLN A 844 -8.61 -37.21 -25.12
CA GLN A 844 -7.59 -37.86 -25.96
C GLN A 844 -7.88 -37.72 -27.45
N LEU A 845 -9.14 -37.96 -27.86
CA LEU A 845 -9.56 -37.88 -29.26
C LEU A 845 -9.40 -36.48 -29.85
N LEU A 846 -9.64 -35.44 -29.04
CA LEU A 846 -9.67 -34.04 -29.47
C LEU A 846 -8.47 -33.23 -28.95
N ALA A 847 -7.39 -33.89 -28.54
CA ALA A 847 -6.23 -33.26 -27.89
C ALA A 847 -5.64 -32.09 -28.72
N GLU A 848 -5.53 -32.27 -30.04
CA GLU A 848 -5.01 -31.22 -30.94
C GLU A 848 -5.94 -29.99 -31.00
N GLU A 849 -7.26 -30.19 -31.04
CA GLU A 849 -8.20 -29.08 -31.05
C GLU A 849 -8.24 -28.38 -29.67
N ILE A 850 -8.07 -29.12 -28.57
CA ILE A 850 -7.94 -28.54 -27.22
C ILE A 850 -6.68 -27.67 -27.13
N GLU A 851 -5.56 -28.14 -27.67
CA GLU A 851 -4.29 -27.40 -27.73
C GLU A 851 -4.44 -26.13 -28.59
N TYR A 852 -5.12 -26.22 -29.74
CA TYR A 852 -5.44 -25.05 -30.58
C TYR A 852 -6.28 -24.01 -29.85
N GLN A 853 -7.35 -24.43 -29.16
CA GLN A 853 -8.19 -23.51 -28.39
C GLN A 853 -7.42 -22.89 -27.21
N THR A 854 -6.50 -23.65 -26.60
CA THR A 854 -5.59 -23.15 -25.54
C THR A 854 -4.67 -22.07 -26.08
N PHE A 855 -4.06 -22.29 -27.25
CA PHE A 855 -3.24 -21.31 -27.95
C PHE A 855 -4.01 -20.01 -28.23
N LEU A 856 -5.24 -20.09 -28.76
CA LEU A 856 -6.04 -18.89 -29.01
C LEU A 856 -6.26 -18.05 -27.74
N GLN A 857 -6.57 -18.69 -26.62
CA GLN A 857 -6.78 -17.98 -25.35
C GLN A 857 -5.51 -17.38 -24.80
N PHE A 858 -4.37 -18.08 -24.93
CA PHE A 858 -3.06 -17.55 -24.57
C PHE A 858 -2.73 -16.28 -25.37
N VAL A 859 -2.86 -16.34 -26.70
CA VAL A 859 -2.59 -15.21 -27.58
C VAL A 859 -3.49 -14.02 -27.26
N PHE A 860 -4.79 -14.26 -27.07
CA PHE A 860 -5.72 -13.21 -26.65
C PHE A 860 -5.26 -12.56 -25.33
N TRP A 861 -4.95 -13.38 -24.32
CA TRP A 861 -4.54 -12.90 -23.01
C TRP A 861 -3.27 -12.05 -23.10
N GLN A 862 -2.26 -12.54 -23.83
CA GLN A 862 -1.00 -11.81 -24.02
C GLN A 862 -1.23 -10.44 -24.68
N GLN A 863 -1.92 -10.41 -25.82
CA GLN A 863 -2.17 -9.16 -26.55
C GLN A 863 -3.04 -8.18 -25.74
N TRP A 864 -4.00 -8.69 -24.96
CA TRP A 864 -4.83 -7.87 -24.09
C TRP A 864 -4.04 -7.27 -22.93
N GLN A 865 -3.18 -8.05 -22.26
CA GLN A 865 -2.33 -7.54 -21.19
C GLN A 865 -1.37 -6.46 -21.70
N GLU A 866 -0.78 -6.65 -22.88
CA GLU A 866 0.06 -5.64 -23.53
C GLU A 866 -0.71 -4.34 -23.82
N LEU A 867 -1.95 -4.44 -24.33
CA LEU A 867 -2.81 -3.27 -24.56
C LEU A 867 -3.22 -2.59 -23.25
N LYS A 868 -3.59 -3.36 -22.22
CA LYS A 868 -3.94 -2.82 -20.90
C LYS A 868 -2.77 -2.07 -20.28
N GLN A 869 -1.57 -2.65 -20.32
CA GLN A 869 -0.36 -2.00 -19.83
C GLN A 869 -0.08 -0.71 -20.62
N TYR A 870 -0.25 -0.72 -21.94
CA TYR A 870 -0.11 0.48 -22.77
C TYR A 870 -1.13 1.56 -22.39
N ALA A 871 -2.42 1.21 -22.30
CA ALA A 871 -3.49 2.13 -21.89
C ALA A 871 -3.22 2.76 -20.53
N ASN A 872 -2.87 1.95 -19.53
CA ASN A 872 -2.57 2.42 -18.19
C ASN A 872 -1.34 3.34 -18.16
N SER A 873 -0.31 3.06 -18.97
CA SER A 873 0.87 3.94 -19.09
C SER A 873 0.54 5.32 -19.69
N ARG A 874 -0.58 5.43 -20.42
CA ARG A 874 -1.12 6.67 -20.99
C ARG A 874 -2.17 7.34 -20.09
N GLY A 875 -2.41 6.81 -18.89
CA GLY A 875 -3.44 7.31 -17.98
C GLY A 875 -4.88 6.93 -18.37
N ILE A 876 -5.06 5.98 -19.30
CA ILE A 876 -6.36 5.47 -19.72
C ILE A 876 -6.66 4.18 -18.97
N ARG A 877 -7.72 4.18 -18.17
CA ARG A 877 -8.23 2.99 -17.49
C ARG A 877 -9.26 2.28 -18.35
N LEU A 878 -9.22 0.96 -18.35
CA LEU A 878 -10.14 0.09 -19.08
C LEU A 878 -11.40 -0.17 -18.23
N PHE A 879 -12.55 0.17 -18.77
CA PHE A 879 -13.85 0.07 -18.11
C PHE A 879 -14.70 -1.01 -18.79
N GLY A 880 -14.66 -2.22 -18.24
CA GLY A 880 -15.34 -3.39 -18.79
C GLY A 880 -16.80 -3.52 -18.36
N ASP A 881 -17.52 -4.35 -19.09
CA ASP A 881 -18.90 -4.70 -18.83
C ASP A 881 -19.05 -6.17 -18.41
N LEU A 882 -19.87 -6.42 -17.39
CA LEU A 882 -20.14 -7.74 -16.84
C LEU A 882 -21.64 -8.08 -17.02
N PRO A 883 -22.00 -8.92 -18.00
CA PRO A 883 -23.36 -9.42 -18.17
C PRO A 883 -23.85 -10.11 -16.90
N LEU A 884 -25.06 -9.79 -16.43
CA LEU A 884 -25.57 -10.47 -15.24
C LEU A 884 -25.66 -11.97 -15.46
N PHE A 885 -26.28 -12.42 -16.56
CA PHE A 885 -26.49 -13.82 -16.88
C PHE A 885 -25.48 -14.35 -17.92
N VAL A 886 -25.42 -15.68 -18.06
CA VAL A 886 -24.58 -16.39 -19.06
C VAL A 886 -25.46 -17.13 -20.06
N ALA A 887 -24.94 -17.47 -21.24
CA ALA A 887 -25.71 -18.23 -22.23
C ALA A 887 -26.00 -19.66 -21.73
N HIS A 888 -27.15 -20.22 -22.11
CA HIS A 888 -27.44 -21.64 -21.85
C HIS A 888 -26.40 -22.54 -22.51
N ASP A 889 -26.09 -22.27 -23.77
CA ASP A 889 -25.11 -23.02 -24.54
C ASP A 889 -23.68 -22.50 -24.32
N SER A 890 -23.17 -22.65 -23.10
CA SER A 890 -21.84 -22.19 -22.68
C SER A 890 -21.05 -23.26 -21.94
N ALA A 891 -19.73 -23.09 -21.90
CA ALA A 891 -18.85 -23.92 -21.09
C ALA A 891 -19.19 -23.81 -19.59
N ASP A 892 -19.65 -22.64 -19.14
CA ASP A 892 -20.00 -22.39 -17.73
C ASP A 892 -21.18 -23.26 -17.28
N VAL A 893 -22.26 -23.26 -18.05
CA VAL A 893 -23.47 -24.02 -17.74
C VAL A 893 -23.24 -25.52 -17.94
N TRP A 894 -22.52 -25.91 -18.99
CA TRP A 894 -22.20 -27.32 -19.23
C TRP A 894 -21.28 -27.92 -18.16
N ALA A 895 -20.27 -27.18 -17.70
CA ALA A 895 -19.35 -27.65 -16.65
C ALA A 895 -19.97 -27.60 -15.25
N ASN A 896 -20.89 -26.64 -15.01
CA ASN A 896 -21.47 -26.39 -13.68
C ASN A 896 -23.01 -26.41 -13.68
N PRO A 897 -23.68 -27.47 -14.20
CA PRO A 897 -25.14 -27.45 -14.42
C PRO A 897 -25.95 -27.31 -13.12
N HIS A 898 -25.37 -27.72 -11.98
CA HIS A 898 -26.00 -27.63 -10.66
C HIS A 898 -26.13 -26.19 -10.13
N LEU A 899 -25.37 -25.24 -10.69
CA LEU A 899 -25.45 -23.82 -10.33
C LEU A 899 -26.57 -23.07 -11.08
N PHE A 900 -27.32 -23.75 -11.95
CA PHE A 900 -28.34 -23.16 -12.81
C PHE A 900 -29.67 -23.92 -12.72
N SER A 901 -30.77 -23.25 -13.04
CA SER A 901 -32.12 -23.81 -12.99
C SER A 901 -32.46 -24.65 -14.23
N LEU A 902 -31.94 -25.88 -14.28
CA LEU A 902 -32.08 -26.82 -15.40
C LEU A 902 -32.92 -28.06 -15.05
N ASP A 903 -33.55 -28.66 -16.06
CA ASP A 903 -34.17 -29.99 -15.95
C ASP A 903 -33.14 -31.12 -16.06
N ALA A 904 -33.57 -32.38 -15.88
CA ALA A 904 -32.67 -33.55 -15.96
C ALA A 904 -32.09 -33.82 -17.37
N ALA A 905 -32.63 -33.19 -18.41
CA ALA A 905 -32.12 -33.20 -19.78
C ALA A 905 -31.17 -32.03 -20.07
N GLY A 906 -31.01 -31.09 -19.12
CA GLY A 906 -30.16 -29.92 -19.26
C GLY A 906 -30.87 -28.72 -19.90
N ASN A 907 -32.19 -28.73 -20.07
CA ASN A 907 -32.93 -27.58 -20.59
C ASN A 907 -33.26 -26.59 -19.46
N PRO A 908 -33.27 -25.26 -19.71
CA PRO A 908 -33.73 -24.30 -18.73
C PRO A 908 -35.19 -24.58 -18.32
N THR A 909 -35.46 -24.63 -17.03
CA THR A 909 -36.84 -24.66 -16.52
C THR A 909 -37.44 -23.26 -16.46
N LYS A 910 -36.57 -22.27 -16.24
CA LYS A 910 -36.90 -20.86 -16.11
C LYS A 910 -35.77 -20.03 -16.73
N VAL A 911 -36.13 -18.88 -17.29
CA VAL A 911 -35.23 -18.00 -18.03
C VAL A 911 -35.33 -16.55 -17.58
N ALA A 912 -34.26 -15.80 -17.82
CA ALA A 912 -34.15 -14.39 -17.52
C ALA A 912 -34.82 -13.52 -18.59
N GLY A 913 -35.28 -12.35 -18.14
CA GLY A 913 -35.79 -11.28 -18.99
C GLY A 913 -36.12 -10.03 -18.19
N VAL A 914 -36.91 -9.14 -18.79
CA VAL A 914 -37.52 -7.98 -18.12
C VAL A 914 -39.01 -7.90 -18.44
N PRO A 915 -39.84 -7.40 -17.50
CA PRO A 915 -41.26 -7.19 -17.77
C PRO A 915 -41.47 -6.16 -18.90
N PRO A 916 -42.71 -6.05 -19.43
CA PRO A 916 -43.08 -4.96 -20.34
C PRO A 916 -42.64 -3.59 -19.83
N ASP A 917 -41.95 -2.84 -20.68
CA ASP A 917 -41.39 -1.52 -20.40
C ASP A 917 -41.47 -0.61 -21.63
N TYR A 918 -40.86 0.58 -21.55
CA TYR A 918 -40.89 1.58 -22.63
C TYR A 918 -40.07 1.17 -23.87
N PHE A 919 -39.23 0.12 -23.79
CA PHE A 919 -38.52 -0.45 -24.93
C PHE A 919 -39.32 -1.56 -25.61
N SER A 920 -40.13 -2.32 -24.86
CA SER A 920 -40.93 -3.43 -25.38
C SER A 920 -42.27 -3.60 -24.64
N ASP A 921 -43.36 -3.47 -25.40
CA ASP A 921 -44.74 -3.70 -24.92
C ASP A 921 -44.99 -5.13 -24.41
N THR A 922 -44.15 -6.09 -24.82
CA THR A 922 -44.22 -7.50 -24.40
C THR A 922 -43.08 -7.91 -23.45
N GLY A 923 -42.26 -6.94 -23.03
CA GLY A 923 -41.01 -7.15 -22.29
C GLY A 923 -39.93 -7.77 -23.16
N GLN A 924 -38.80 -8.12 -22.57
CA GLN A 924 -37.69 -8.76 -23.29
C GLN A 924 -37.43 -10.14 -22.72
N LEU A 925 -37.51 -11.15 -23.59
CA LEU A 925 -37.19 -12.54 -23.26
C LEU A 925 -35.75 -12.82 -23.72
N TRP A 926 -34.81 -12.90 -22.79
CA TRP A 926 -33.40 -13.10 -23.13
C TRP A 926 -33.03 -14.60 -23.26
N GLY A 927 -33.77 -15.48 -22.58
CA GLY A 927 -33.59 -16.93 -22.70
C GLY A 927 -32.42 -17.51 -21.89
N ASN A 928 -31.65 -16.69 -21.18
CA ASN A 928 -30.56 -17.15 -20.32
C ASN A 928 -31.09 -17.96 -19.12
N PRO A 929 -30.42 -19.05 -18.70
CA PRO A 929 -30.81 -19.79 -17.50
C PRO A 929 -30.59 -18.95 -16.23
N LEU A 930 -31.50 -19.09 -15.26
CA LEU A 930 -31.38 -18.41 -13.97
C LEU A 930 -30.42 -19.15 -13.03
N TYR A 931 -29.75 -18.36 -12.18
CA TYR A 931 -28.83 -18.87 -11.17
C TYR A 931 -29.56 -19.60 -10.04
N ASN A 932 -28.96 -20.67 -9.56
CA ASN A 932 -29.34 -21.31 -8.31
C ASN A 932 -28.53 -20.67 -7.16
N TRP A 933 -28.99 -19.50 -6.70
CA TRP A 933 -28.30 -18.72 -5.66
C TRP A 933 -28.10 -19.50 -4.35
N GLU A 934 -29.05 -20.38 -4.00
CA GLU A 934 -28.93 -21.22 -2.80
C GLU A 934 -27.76 -22.20 -2.91
N GLN A 935 -27.59 -22.84 -4.07
CA GLN A 935 -26.45 -23.74 -4.31
C GLN A 935 -25.13 -22.97 -4.35
N MET A 936 -25.09 -21.82 -5.04
CA MET A 936 -23.90 -20.97 -5.07
C MET A 936 -23.52 -20.45 -3.68
N ALA A 937 -24.49 -20.23 -2.78
CA ALA A 937 -24.19 -19.79 -1.42
C ALA A 937 -23.45 -20.86 -0.59
N LEU A 938 -23.56 -22.15 -0.95
CA LEU A 938 -22.92 -23.25 -0.19
C LEU A 938 -21.38 -23.23 -0.26
N ASP A 939 -20.80 -22.62 -1.29
CA ASP A 939 -19.35 -22.52 -1.50
C ASP A 939 -18.83 -21.07 -1.46
N ASP A 940 -19.56 -20.20 -0.76
CA ASP A 940 -19.30 -18.76 -0.69
C ASP A 940 -19.21 -18.14 -2.10
N TYR A 941 -20.12 -18.53 -3.00
CA TYR A 941 -20.25 -18.05 -4.37
C TYR A 941 -18.96 -18.20 -5.19
N HIS A 942 -18.29 -19.36 -5.08
CA HIS A 942 -16.96 -19.59 -5.66
C HIS A 942 -16.89 -19.25 -7.16
N TRP A 943 -17.86 -19.70 -7.97
CA TRP A 943 -17.90 -19.41 -9.41
C TRP A 943 -17.97 -17.90 -9.70
N TRP A 944 -18.77 -17.15 -8.93
CA TRP A 944 -18.89 -15.69 -9.06
C TRP A 944 -17.63 -14.96 -8.60
N ARG A 945 -17.02 -15.39 -7.49
CA ARG A 945 -15.73 -14.87 -7.03
C ARG A 945 -14.68 -15.00 -8.11
N ARG A 946 -14.59 -16.19 -8.71
CA ARG A 946 -13.60 -16.46 -9.74
C ARG A 946 -13.87 -15.70 -11.04
N ARG A 947 -15.14 -15.54 -11.43
CA ARG A 947 -15.56 -14.72 -12.57
C ARG A 947 -15.08 -13.28 -12.44
N LEU A 948 -15.25 -12.68 -11.26
CA LEU A 948 -14.79 -11.33 -10.98
C LEU A 948 -13.26 -11.24 -10.89
N GLU A 949 -12.61 -12.22 -10.28
CA GLU A 949 -11.14 -12.27 -10.18
C GLU A 949 -10.49 -12.28 -11.57
N VAL A 950 -10.97 -13.14 -12.49
CA VAL A 950 -10.48 -13.18 -13.87
C VAL A 950 -10.78 -11.86 -14.59
N LEU A 951 -11.98 -11.30 -14.47
CA LEU A 951 -12.32 -10.03 -15.12
C LEU A 951 -11.44 -8.87 -14.63
N LEU A 952 -11.11 -8.80 -13.35
CA LEU A 952 -10.22 -7.77 -12.78
C LEU A 952 -8.78 -7.86 -13.32
N THR A 953 -8.34 -9.03 -13.82
CA THR A 953 -7.07 -9.11 -14.55
C THR A 953 -7.15 -8.40 -15.91
N LEU A 954 -8.33 -8.31 -16.51
CA LEU A 954 -8.56 -7.74 -17.84
C LEU A 954 -8.93 -6.26 -17.80
N VAL A 955 -9.57 -5.76 -16.74
CA VAL A 955 -10.08 -4.38 -16.68
C VAL A 955 -9.78 -3.69 -15.34
N ASP A 956 -9.94 -2.37 -15.28
CA ASP A 956 -9.67 -1.55 -14.08
C ASP A 956 -10.96 -1.10 -13.38
N VAL A 957 -12.08 -1.03 -14.11
CA VAL A 957 -13.43 -0.71 -13.61
C VAL A 957 -14.43 -1.68 -14.25
N ILE A 958 -15.46 -2.10 -13.50
CA ILE A 958 -16.47 -3.04 -13.98
C ILE A 958 -17.87 -2.43 -13.87
N ARG A 959 -18.62 -2.38 -14.96
CA ARG A 959 -20.07 -2.14 -14.95
C ARG A 959 -20.75 -3.50 -14.74
N ILE A 960 -21.59 -3.60 -13.73
CA ILE A 960 -22.50 -4.74 -13.59
C ILE A 960 -23.76 -4.40 -14.36
N ASP A 961 -23.93 -5.10 -15.47
CA ASP A 961 -25.15 -5.04 -16.28
C ASP A 961 -26.35 -5.54 -15.47
N HIS A 962 -27.49 -4.88 -15.63
CA HIS A 962 -28.73 -5.19 -14.95
C HIS A 962 -28.59 -5.40 -13.43
N PHE A 963 -27.85 -4.52 -12.75
CA PHE A 963 -27.51 -4.63 -11.32
C PHE A 963 -28.72 -4.92 -10.41
N ARG A 964 -29.90 -4.38 -10.75
CA ARG A 964 -31.15 -4.65 -10.02
C ARG A 964 -31.47 -6.13 -9.88
N GLY A 965 -31.03 -6.98 -10.81
CA GLY A 965 -31.21 -8.44 -10.73
C GLY A 965 -30.51 -9.10 -9.54
N LEU A 966 -29.56 -8.41 -8.89
CA LEU A 966 -28.93 -8.85 -7.65
C LEU A 966 -29.76 -8.49 -6.40
N GLU A 967 -30.72 -7.57 -6.53
CA GLU A 967 -31.75 -7.30 -5.51
C GLU A 967 -33.02 -8.10 -5.79
N ALA A 968 -33.55 -8.03 -7.02
CA ALA A 968 -34.66 -8.83 -7.51
C ALA A 968 -34.63 -8.97 -9.04
N TYR A 969 -34.78 -10.19 -9.56
CA TYR A 969 -34.77 -10.49 -11.00
C TYR A 969 -36.14 -10.97 -11.49
N TRP A 970 -36.40 -10.79 -12.79
CA TRP A 970 -37.65 -11.22 -13.43
C TRP A 970 -37.49 -12.65 -13.95
N GLU A 971 -38.26 -13.56 -13.37
CA GLU A 971 -38.24 -14.99 -13.68
C GLU A 971 -39.38 -15.33 -14.63
N ILE A 972 -39.05 -15.91 -15.80
CA ILE A 972 -40.03 -16.31 -16.82
C ILE A 972 -39.98 -17.84 -17.00
N PRO A 973 -41.12 -18.56 -17.04
CA PRO A 973 -41.12 -19.97 -17.42
C PRO A 973 -40.56 -20.18 -18.84
N ALA A 974 -39.66 -21.14 -19.04
CA ALA A 974 -38.88 -21.28 -20.29
C ALA A 974 -39.71 -21.55 -21.57
N GLY A 975 -40.98 -21.92 -21.44
CA GLY A 975 -41.89 -22.18 -22.57
C GLY A 975 -42.73 -20.98 -23.00
N GLU A 976 -42.63 -19.83 -22.34
CA GLU A 976 -43.41 -18.64 -22.67
C GLU A 976 -42.90 -17.97 -23.95
N PRO A 977 -43.79 -17.46 -24.82
CA PRO A 977 -43.40 -16.76 -26.04
C PRO A 977 -42.96 -15.30 -25.79
N THR A 978 -43.28 -14.74 -24.62
CA THR A 978 -42.98 -13.35 -24.23
C THR A 978 -42.64 -13.27 -22.73
N ALA A 979 -42.16 -12.12 -22.28
CA ALA A 979 -41.78 -11.91 -20.87
C ALA A 979 -42.95 -11.50 -19.96
N VAL A 980 -44.17 -11.38 -20.50
CA VAL A 980 -45.36 -10.88 -19.79
C VAL A 980 -45.71 -11.75 -18.57
N ASN A 981 -45.60 -13.07 -18.71
CA ASN A 981 -46.01 -14.04 -17.68
C ASN A 981 -44.91 -14.34 -16.65
N GLY A 982 -43.95 -13.42 -16.45
CA GLY A 982 -42.92 -13.57 -15.43
C GLY A 982 -43.32 -13.08 -14.04
N GLN A 983 -42.41 -13.25 -13.08
CA GLN A 983 -42.58 -12.78 -11.70
C GLN A 983 -41.27 -12.26 -11.09
N TRP A 984 -41.37 -11.34 -10.13
CA TRP A 984 -40.21 -10.84 -9.38
C TRP A 984 -39.77 -11.87 -8.33
N ILE A 985 -38.51 -12.27 -8.38
CA ILE A 985 -37.86 -13.13 -7.39
C ILE A 985 -36.70 -12.40 -6.74
N ALA A 986 -36.52 -12.55 -5.43
CA ALA A 986 -35.41 -11.95 -4.70
C ALA A 986 -34.06 -12.49 -5.19
N GLY A 987 -33.12 -11.58 -5.42
CA GLY A 987 -31.71 -11.87 -5.66
C GLY A 987 -30.92 -12.08 -4.37
N PRO A 988 -29.61 -12.30 -4.46
CA PRO A 988 -28.77 -12.63 -3.31
C PRO A 988 -28.42 -11.41 -2.42
N GLY A 989 -28.66 -10.18 -2.89
CA GLY A 989 -28.60 -8.94 -2.12
C GLY A 989 -27.23 -8.60 -1.53
N ALA A 990 -27.24 -7.86 -0.42
CA ALA A 990 -26.01 -7.33 0.21
C ALA A 990 -25.08 -8.43 0.77
N GLY A 991 -25.61 -9.60 1.14
CA GLY A 991 -24.83 -10.72 1.68
C GLY A 991 -23.84 -11.28 0.65
N PHE A 992 -24.27 -11.35 -0.62
CA PHE A 992 -23.41 -11.75 -1.73
C PHE A 992 -22.22 -10.81 -1.91
N PHE A 993 -22.46 -9.49 -1.94
CA PHE A 993 -21.37 -8.51 -2.06
C PHE A 993 -20.43 -8.52 -0.86
N ALA A 994 -20.95 -8.71 0.36
CA ALA A 994 -20.11 -8.86 1.54
C ALA A 994 -19.16 -10.06 1.44
N ILE A 995 -19.62 -11.17 0.85
CA ILE A 995 -18.75 -12.33 0.58
C ILE A 995 -17.76 -12.03 -0.54
N LEU A 996 -18.18 -11.40 -1.64
CA LEU A 996 -17.24 -11.02 -2.70
C LEU A 996 -16.13 -10.11 -2.17
N GLU A 997 -16.46 -9.06 -1.41
CA GLU A 997 -15.49 -8.12 -0.86
C GLU A 997 -14.62 -8.72 0.25
N LYS A 998 -15.13 -9.73 0.99
CA LYS A 998 -14.34 -10.52 1.94
C LYS A 998 -13.15 -11.22 1.26
N TYR A 999 -13.32 -11.70 0.03
CA TYR A 999 -12.28 -12.45 -0.70
C TYR A 999 -11.47 -11.58 -1.67
N LEU A 1000 -12.10 -10.59 -2.32
CA LEU A 1000 -11.49 -9.82 -3.40
C LEU A 1000 -11.14 -8.37 -3.00
N GLY A 1001 -11.47 -7.94 -1.78
CA GLY A 1001 -11.34 -6.56 -1.34
C GLY A 1001 -12.42 -5.65 -1.95
N ARG A 1002 -12.24 -4.32 -1.83
CA ARG A 1002 -13.21 -3.36 -2.36
C ARG A 1002 -13.21 -3.42 -3.89
N LEU A 1003 -14.37 -3.68 -4.46
CA LEU A 1003 -14.53 -3.85 -5.91
C LEU A 1003 -14.78 -2.50 -6.62
N PRO A 1004 -14.13 -2.22 -7.76
CA PRO A 1004 -14.34 -1.00 -8.54
C PRO A 1004 -15.60 -1.13 -9.44
N LEU A 1005 -16.77 -1.27 -8.81
CA LEU A 1005 -18.03 -1.55 -9.51
C LEU A 1005 -18.83 -0.28 -9.82
N VAL A 1006 -19.54 -0.31 -10.93
CA VAL A 1006 -20.60 0.63 -11.32
C VAL A 1006 -21.89 -0.17 -11.48
N ALA A 1007 -22.94 0.27 -10.80
CA ALA A 1007 -24.26 -0.36 -10.89
C ALA A 1007 -25.02 0.22 -12.08
N GLU A 1008 -25.41 -0.61 -13.03
CA GLU A 1008 -26.43 -0.21 -13.98
C GLU A 1008 -27.82 -0.24 -13.31
N ASP A 1009 -28.33 0.94 -12.97
CA ASP A 1009 -29.66 1.16 -12.40
C ASP A 1009 -30.61 1.81 -13.43
N LEU A 1010 -30.74 1.17 -14.59
CA LEU A 1010 -31.71 1.52 -15.63
C LEU A 1010 -32.97 0.62 -15.58
N GLY A 1011 -34.10 1.14 -16.08
CA GLY A 1011 -35.39 0.45 -16.07
C GLY A 1011 -36.23 0.72 -14.81
N ILE A 1012 -36.98 -0.28 -14.35
CA ILE A 1012 -37.83 -0.15 -13.14
C ILE A 1012 -36.95 -0.28 -11.89
N ILE A 1013 -36.56 0.86 -11.31
CA ILE A 1013 -35.73 0.93 -10.10
C ILE A 1013 -36.58 1.20 -8.86
N THR A 1014 -36.59 0.24 -7.95
CA THR A 1014 -37.33 0.33 -6.69
C THR A 1014 -36.49 1.02 -5.60
N PRO A 1015 -37.11 1.53 -4.52
CA PRO A 1015 -36.38 2.02 -3.34
C PRO A 1015 -35.39 0.99 -2.76
N GLU A 1016 -35.69 -0.30 -2.86
CA GLU A 1016 -34.85 -1.42 -2.40
C GLU A 1016 -33.53 -1.49 -3.19
N VAL A 1017 -33.58 -1.38 -4.52
CA VAL A 1017 -32.40 -1.33 -5.40
C VAL A 1017 -31.52 -0.13 -5.07
N ASN A 1018 -32.14 1.05 -4.87
CA ASN A 1018 -31.41 2.26 -4.46
C ASN A 1018 -30.75 2.08 -3.08
N ARG A 1019 -31.44 1.46 -2.11
CA ARG A 1019 -30.85 1.16 -0.79
C ARG A 1019 -29.67 0.19 -0.90
N LEU A 1020 -29.76 -0.84 -1.75
CA LEU A 1020 -28.65 -1.78 -1.98
C LEU A 1020 -27.45 -1.05 -2.59
N LYS A 1021 -27.66 -0.27 -3.66
CA LYS A 1021 -26.62 0.54 -4.31
C LYS A 1021 -25.95 1.51 -3.32
N HIS A 1022 -26.74 2.29 -2.57
CA HIS A 1022 -26.22 3.27 -1.60
C HIS A 1022 -25.49 2.60 -0.44
N ARG A 1023 -25.96 1.44 0.04
CA ARG A 1023 -25.29 0.67 1.09
C ARG A 1023 -23.90 0.18 0.65
N LEU A 1024 -23.77 -0.19 -0.62
CA LEU A 1024 -22.51 -0.67 -1.20
C LEU A 1024 -21.60 0.48 -1.66
N GLY A 1025 -22.15 1.68 -1.84
CA GLY A 1025 -21.39 2.86 -2.26
C GLY A 1025 -20.93 2.81 -3.73
N TYR A 1026 -21.61 2.04 -4.58
CA TYR A 1026 -21.34 1.97 -6.02
C TYR A 1026 -22.11 3.08 -6.76
N PRO A 1027 -21.50 3.79 -7.73
CA PRO A 1027 -22.20 4.78 -8.52
C PRO A 1027 -23.24 4.13 -9.45
N GLY A 1028 -24.35 4.85 -9.68
CA GLY A 1028 -25.38 4.51 -10.68
C GLY A 1028 -25.07 5.07 -12.07
N MET A 1029 -26.01 4.92 -12.99
CA MET A 1029 -25.94 5.40 -14.37
C MET A 1029 -27.19 6.20 -14.76
N LYS A 1030 -27.01 7.29 -15.49
CA LYS A 1030 -28.10 8.13 -16.01
C LYS A 1030 -27.88 8.48 -17.46
N VAL A 1031 -28.93 8.34 -18.26
CA VAL A 1031 -28.88 8.49 -19.72
C VAL A 1031 -29.71 9.69 -20.15
N LEU A 1032 -29.08 10.62 -20.86
CA LEU A 1032 -29.67 11.90 -21.26
C LEU A 1032 -30.96 11.75 -22.08
N GLN A 1033 -31.04 10.72 -22.93
CA GLN A 1033 -32.23 10.48 -23.76
C GLN A 1033 -33.50 10.22 -22.93
N PHE A 1034 -33.38 9.80 -21.67
CA PHE A 1034 -34.53 9.59 -20.77
C PHE A 1034 -34.92 10.83 -19.96
N SER A 1035 -34.08 11.86 -19.96
CA SER A 1035 -34.18 13.02 -19.06
C SER A 1035 -35.35 13.97 -19.32
N PHE A 1036 -36.03 13.90 -20.47
CA PHE A 1036 -36.94 14.96 -20.93
C PHE A 1036 -38.44 14.67 -20.77
N GLY A 1037 -38.80 13.47 -20.26
CA GLY A 1037 -40.19 13.06 -20.08
C GLY A 1037 -40.98 13.95 -19.11
N ASP A 1038 -40.49 14.08 -17.86
CA ASP A 1038 -41.11 14.88 -16.78
C ASP A 1038 -40.59 16.34 -16.70
N GLY A 1039 -39.89 16.82 -17.74
CA GLY A 1039 -39.28 18.15 -17.76
C GLY A 1039 -38.12 18.31 -16.76
N LEU A 1040 -37.93 19.53 -16.21
CA LEU A 1040 -36.82 19.83 -15.29
C LEU A 1040 -36.87 19.04 -13.97
N SER A 1041 -37.99 18.40 -13.63
CA SER A 1041 -38.14 17.57 -12.43
C SER A 1041 -37.76 16.11 -12.65
N ALA A 1042 -37.44 15.70 -13.89
CA ALA A 1042 -37.04 14.33 -14.17
C ALA A 1042 -35.78 13.96 -13.36
N PRO A 1043 -35.78 12.84 -12.61
CA PRO A 1043 -34.63 12.43 -11.81
C PRO A 1043 -33.34 12.26 -12.62
N ASP A 1044 -33.48 11.90 -13.89
CA ASP A 1044 -32.37 11.65 -14.81
C ASP A 1044 -31.89 12.92 -15.52
N PHE A 1045 -32.49 14.08 -15.25
CA PHE A 1045 -32.07 15.35 -15.86
C PHE A 1045 -30.68 15.76 -15.36
N PRO A 1046 -29.75 16.22 -16.22
CA PRO A 1046 -28.37 16.57 -15.84
C PRO A 1046 -28.22 17.49 -14.61
N TYR A 1047 -29.20 18.33 -14.32
CA TYR A 1047 -29.22 19.20 -13.14
C TYR A 1047 -29.61 18.48 -11.83
N ASN A 1048 -30.36 17.38 -11.93
CA ASN A 1048 -30.90 16.61 -10.81
C ASN A 1048 -30.05 15.39 -10.44
N ILE A 1049 -29.07 15.02 -11.29
CA ILE A 1049 -28.18 13.89 -11.00
C ILE A 1049 -27.06 14.31 -10.04
N GLY A 1050 -26.79 13.46 -9.06
CA GLY A 1050 -25.78 13.67 -8.03
C GLY A 1050 -24.39 13.20 -8.44
N THR A 1051 -23.43 13.36 -7.52
CA THR A 1051 -22.05 12.95 -7.75
C THR A 1051 -21.84 11.43 -7.73
N ASP A 1052 -22.80 10.67 -7.21
CA ASP A 1052 -22.84 9.20 -7.12
C ASP A 1052 -23.35 8.53 -8.40
N THR A 1053 -23.20 9.21 -9.55
CA THR A 1053 -23.76 8.79 -10.83
C THR A 1053 -22.76 9.01 -11.95
N ILE A 1054 -22.80 8.13 -12.95
CA ILE A 1054 -22.15 8.29 -14.24
C ILE A 1054 -23.19 8.77 -15.26
N ALA A 1055 -22.91 9.88 -15.93
CA ALA A 1055 -23.79 10.45 -16.95
C ALA A 1055 -23.42 9.98 -18.35
N TYR A 1056 -24.42 9.65 -19.16
CA TYR A 1056 -24.29 9.19 -20.53
C TYR A 1056 -25.18 10.03 -21.46
N THR A 1057 -24.75 10.28 -22.70
CA THR A 1057 -25.68 10.74 -23.75
C THR A 1057 -26.58 9.60 -24.24
N GLY A 1058 -26.01 8.40 -24.36
CA GLY A 1058 -26.68 7.16 -24.73
C GLY A 1058 -25.83 5.97 -24.26
N THR A 1059 -26.44 4.79 -24.16
CA THR A 1059 -25.72 3.52 -24.00
C THR A 1059 -25.59 2.82 -25.36
N HIS A 1060 -25.11 1.58 -25.36
CA HIS A 1060 -25.06 0.75 -26.56
C HIS A 1060 -26.45 0.35 -27.10
N ASP A 1061 -27.48 0.34 -26.25
CA ASP A 1061 -28.87 -0.01 -26.57
C ASP A 1061 -29.68 1.16 -27.13
N ASN A 1062 -29.24 2.38 -26.85
CA ASN A 1062 -29.89 3.58 -27.35
C ASN A 1062 -29.62 3.81 -28.84
N ASP A 1063 -30.46 4.62 -29.47
CA ASP A 1063 -30.07 5.19 -30.76
C ASP A 1063 -28.92 6.18 -30.55
N THR A 1064 -28.16 6.43 -31.62
CA THR A 1064 -27.24 7.57 -31.65
C THR A 1064 -28.00 8.86 -31.30
N LEU A 1065 -27.36 9.81 -30.63
CA LEU A 1065 -28.01 11.04 -30.19
C LEU A 1065 -28.67 11.79 -31.36
N LEU A 1066 -28.00 11.83 -32.52
CA LEU A 1066 -28.53 12.42 -33.75
C LEU A 1066 -29.71 11.62 -34.31
N GLY A 1067 -29.60 10.29 -34.35
CA GLY A 1067 -30.69 9.41 -34.80
C GLY A 1067 -31.94 9.50 -33.92
N TRP A 1068 -31.75 9.52 -32.59
CA TRP A 1068 -32.81 9.74 -31.62
C TRP A 1068 -33.50 11.09 -31.83
N PHE A 1069 -32.74 12.18 -31.85
CA PHE A 1069 -33.30 13.54 -31.95
C PHE A 1069 -34.03 13.78 -33.28
N GLY A 1070 -33.49 13.27 -34.39
CA GLY A 1070 -34.15 13.31 -35.69
C GLY A 1070 -35.45 12.50 -35.72
N ARG A 1071 -35.48 11.33 -35.10
CA ARG A 1071 -36.69 10.47 -35.06
C ARG A 1071 -37.85 11.12 -34.31
N LEU A 1072 -37.58 11.98 -33.32
CA LEU A 1072 -38.62 12.69 -32.55
C LEU A 1072 -39.55 13.54 -33.44
N ASP A 1073 -39.13 13.96 -34.63
CA ASP A 1073 -40.03 14.65 -35.58
C ASP A 1073 -41.23 13.81 -35.98
N SER A 1074 -41.06 12.49 -36.01
CA SER A 1074 -42.07 11.53 -36.45
C SER A 1074 -42.72 10.76 -35.30
N THR A 1075 -42.00 10.52 -34.20
CA THR A 1075 -42.51 9.71 -33.08
C THR A 1075 -43.09 10.55 -31.95
N GLU A 1076 -42.39 11.61 -31.52
CA GLU A 1076 -42.77 12.42 -30.35
C GLU A 1076 -42.49 13.93 -30.55
N PRO A 1077 -43.23 14.62 -31.44
CA PRO A 1077 -42.93 16.02 -31.79
C PRO A 1077 -43.03 17.02 -30.62
N GLU A 1078 -43.83 16.68 -29.60
CA GLU A 1078 -43.92 17.46 -28.37
C GLU A 1078 -42.64 17.33 -27.52
N LEU A 1079 -42.01 16.15 -27.48
CA LEU A 1079 -40.76 15.93 -26.77
C LEU A 1079 -39.61 16.72 -27.40
N LYS A 1080 -39.51 16.73 -28.74
CA LYS A 1080 -38.52 17.55 -29.47
C LYS A 1080 -38.66 19.03 -29.11
N ARG A 1081 -39.90 19.55 -29.09
CA ARG A 1081 -40.20 20.93 -28.66
C ARG A 1081 -39.81 21.20 -27.21
N ARG A 1082 -39.96 20.23 -26.30
CA ARG A 1082 -39.51 20.36 -24.91
C ARG A 1082 -37.98 20.45 -24.83
N VAL A 1083 -37.25 19.58 -25.54
CA VAL A 1083 -35.78 19.60 -25.59
C VAL A 1083 -35.28 20.97 -26.05
N LEU A 1084 -35.78 21.48 -27.18
CA LEU A 1084 -35.41 22.79 -27.71
C LEU A 1084 -35.72 23.93 -26.72
N ARG A 1085 -36.89 23.89 -26.07
CA ARG A 1085 -37.27 24.88 -25.05
C ARG A 1085 -36.33 24.86 -23.85
N HIS A 1086 -35.86 23.68 -23.43
CA HIS A 1086 -34.91 23.57 -22.32
C HIS A 1086 -33.53 24.12 -22.70
N LEU A 1087 -33.01 23.79 -23.88
CA LEU A 1087 -31.73 24.32 -24.35
C LEU A 1087 -31.75 25.84 -24.51
N ASN A 1088 -32.84 26.40 -25.06
CA ASN A 1088 -33.01 27.84 -25.19
C ASN A 1088 -33.06 28.55 -23.82
N ARG A 1089 -33.77 27.98 -22.83
CA ARG A 1089 -33.79 28.50 -21.46
C ARG A 1089 -32.42 28.52 -20.78
N LEU A 1090 -31.54 27.59 -21.14
CA LEU A 1090 -30.17 27.50 -20.63
C LEU A 1090 -29.18 28.37 -21.42
N GLY A 1091 -29.64 29.11 -22.44
CA GLY A 1091 -28.79 29.96 -23.27
C GLY A 1091 -27.87 29.19 -24.24
N LEU A 1092 -28.16 27.92 -24.52
CA LEU A 1092 -27.32 27.04 -25.34
C LEU A 1092 -27.68 27.06 -26.85
N ASP A 1093 -28.42 28.05 -27.33
CA ASP A 1093 -29.17 27.99 -28.61
C ASP A 1093 -28.57 28.85 -29.75
N SER A 1094 -27.37 28.51 -30.23
CA SER A 1094 -26.71 29.25 -31.34
C SER A 1094 -26.81 28.58 -32.72
N ASP A 1095 -27.07 27.27 -32.77
CA ASP A 1095 -27.24 26.48 -34.00
C ASP A 1095 -28.41 25.49 -33.81
N LEU A 1096 -29.49 25.72 -34.56
CA LEU A 1096 -30.74 24.96 -34.51
C LEU A 1096 -30.77 23.76 -35.47
N SER A 1097 -29.67 23.44 -36.15
CA SER A 1097 -29.57 22.17 -36.87
C SER A 1097 -29.60 20.99 -35.90
N ASP A 1098 -30.10 19.82 -36.33
CA ASP A 1098 -30.16 18.63 -35.47
C ASP A 1098 -28.76 18.25 -34.92
N ALA A 1099 -27.71 18.42 -35.72
CA ALA A 1099 -26.32 18.21 -35.30
C ALA A 1099 -25.84 19.26 -34.29
N GLY A 1100 -26.20 20.54 -34.48
CA GLY A 1100 -25.95 21.62 -33.54
C GLY A 1100 -26.60 21.33 -32.18
N VAL A 1101 -27.87 20.90 -32.18
CA VAL A 1101 -28.60 20.52 -30.97
C VAL A 1101 -27.93 19.34 -30.25
N CYS A 1102 -27.48 18.31 -30.98
CA CYS A 1102 -26.77 17.19 -30.39
C CYS A 1102 -25.46 17.62 -29.70
N ARG A 1103 -24.69 18.55 -30.29
CA ARG A 1103 -23.50 19.12 -29.63
C ARG A 1103 -23.86 19.86 -28.35
N GLN A 1104 -24.98 20.57 -28.31
CA GLN A 1104 -25.44 21.25 -27.09
C GLN A 1104 -25.91 20.27 -26.03
N LEU A 1105 -26.53 19.16 -26.43
CA LEU A 1105 -26.91 18.06 -25.54
C LEU A 1105 -25.69 17.36 -24.94
N ILE A 1106 -24.62 17.14 -25.71
CA ILE A 1106 -23.33 16.66 -25.20
C ILE A 1106 -22.79 17.64 -24.15
N ARG A 1107 -22.73 18.93 -24.47
CA ARG A 1107 -22.31 19.98 -23.52
C ARG A 1107 -23.17 19.96 -22.26
N LEU A 1108 -24.48 19.79 -22.38
CA LEU A 1108 -25.40 19.68 -21.24
C LEU A 1108 -25.07 18.47 -20.35
N THR A 1109 -24.72 17.31 -20.91
CA THR A 1109 -24.22 16.17 -20.14
C THR A 1109 -22.94 16.53 -19.38
N TYR A 1110 -22.00 17.22 -20.05
CA TYR A 1110 -20.82 17.80 -19.41
C TYR A 1110 -21.14 18.97 -18.46
N LEU A 1111 -22.36 19.47 -18.34
CA LEU A 1111 -22.73 20.44 -17.31
C LEU A 1111 -23.39 19.79 -16.07
N SER A 1112 -23.54 18.46 -16.06
CA SER A 1112 -24.07 17.74 -14.90
C SER A 1112 -23.09 17.67 -13.72
N GLN A 1113 -23.60 17.41 -12.51
CA GLN A 1113 -22.79 17.17 -11.31
C GLN A 1113 -22.20 15.75 -11.24
N ALA A 1114 -22.41 14.91 -12.26
CA ALA A 1114 -21.86 13.57 -12.32
C ALA A 1114 -20.32 13.61 -12.30
N LYS A 1115 -19.72 12.77 -11.45
CA LYS A 1115 -18.25 12.62 -11.32
C LYS A 1115 -17.62 11.98 -12.55
N THR A 1116 -18.42 11.25 -13.33
CA THR A 1116 -17.98 10.61 -14.57
C THR A 1116 -18.97 10.89 -15.69
N VAL A 1117 -18.46 11.26 -16.86
CA VAL A 1117 -19.25 11.36 -18.10
C VAL A 1117 -18.69 10.38 -19.12
N ILE A 1118 -19.56 9.56 -19.71
CA ILE A 1118 -19.18 8.65 -20.79
C ILE A 1118 -20.03 8.94 -22.02
N LEU A 1119 -19.39 9.05 -23.18
CA LEU A 1119 -20.06 9.26 -24.45
C LEU A 1119 -19.82 8.08 -25.41
N PRO A 1120 -20.85 7.56 -26.10
CA PRO A 1120 -20.63 6.76 -27.31
C PRO A 1120 -19.82 7.55 -28.33
N LEU A 1121 -18.81 6.93 -28.95
CA LEU A 1121 -18.00 7.60 -29.97
C LEU A 1121 -18.85 8.09 -31.15
N GLN A 1122 -19.92 7.38 -31.49
CA GLN A 1122 -20.87 7.73 -32.54
C GLN A 1122 -21.51 9.11 -32.30
N ASP A 1123 -21.82 9.44 -31.04
CA ASP A 1123 -22.39 10.73 -30.66
C ASP A 1123 -21.36 11.85 -30.82
N VAL A 1124 -20.10 11.59 -30.44
CA VAL A 1124 -18.97 12.52 -30.59
C VAL A 1124 -18.72 12.85 -32.06
N LEU A 1125 -18.84 11.86 -32.94
CA LEU A 1125 -18.67 12.01 -34.39
C LEU A 1125 -19.92 12.56 -35.09
N GLY A 1126 -21.06 12.66 -34.40
CA GLY A 1126 -22.32 13.14 -34.95
C GLY A 1126 -22.92 12.20 -36.00
N LEU A 1127 -22.80 10.89 -35.80
CA LEU A 1127 -23.34 9.87 -36.71
C LEU A 1127 -24.82 9.58 -36.42
N GLY A 1128 -25.58 9.22 -37.45
CA GLY A 1128 -27.00 8.85 -37.34
C GLY A 1128 -27.22 7.37 -37.03
N SER A 1129 -28.50 6.93 -37.05
CA SER A 1129 -28.92 5.58 -36.63
C SER A 1129 -28.25 4.40 -37.36
N ALA A 1130 -27.66 4.62 -38.54
CA ALA A 1130 -26.89 3.58 -39.24
C ALA A 1130 -25.60 3.17 -38.49
N ALA A 1131 -25.10 4.01 -37.57
CA ALA A 1131 -23.88 3.76 -36.81
C ALA A 1131 -24.10 3.01 -35.48
N ARG A 1132 -25.33 2.56 -35.21
CA ARG A 1132 -25.66 1.86 -33.97
C ARG A 1132 -24.85 0.57 -33.83
N MET A 1133 -24.33 0.34 -32.62
CA MET A 1133 -23.69 -0.93 -32.28
C MET A 1133 -24.70 -2.00 -31.89
N ASN A 1134 -25.78 -1.68 -31.18
CA ASN A 1134 -26.76 -2.67 -30.73
C ASN A 1134 -28.20 -2.22 -31.05
N THR A 1135 -29.06 -3.20 -31.33
CA THR A 1135 -30.51 -3.01 -31.42
C THR A 1135 -31.21 -3.93 -30.43
N PRO A 1136 -31.75 -3.40 -29.33
CA PRO A 1136 -32.39 -4.20 -28.29
C PRO A 1136 -33.48 -5.13 -28.83
N GLY A 1137 -33.58 -6.34 -28.26
CA GLY A 1137 -34.60 -7.32 -28.63
C GLY A 1137 -34.41 -8.01 -29.99
N THR A 1138 -33.30 -7.77 -30.69
CA THR A 1138 -32.96 -8.46 -31.95
C THR A 1138 -31.82 -9.46 -31.76
N ALA A 1139 -31.94 -10.62 -32.40
CA ALA A 1139 -30.93 -11.68 -32.31
C ALA A 1139 -29.77 -11.51 -33.29
N ASP A 1140 -29.95 -10.78 -34.40
CA ASP A 1140 -28.97 -10.61 -35.47
C ASP A 1140 -28.69 -9.13 -35.77
N GLY A 1141 -27.53 -8.83 -36.36
CA GLY A 1141 -27.17 -7.48 -36.81
C GLY A 1141 -26.57 -6.58 -35.74
N ASN A 1142 -26.26 -7.14 -34.57
CA ASN A 1142 -25.57 -6.44 -33.50
C ASN A 1142 -24.05 -6.44 -33.75
N TRP A 1143 -23.39 -5.37 -33.29
CA TRP A 1143 -21.95 -5.16 -33.29
C TRP A 1143 -21.29 -5.14 -34.67
N GLY A 1144 -22.10 -5.00 -35.71
CA GLY A 1144 -21.63 -4.91 -37.09
C GLY A 1144 -20.94 -3.58 -37.40
N TRP A 1145 -21.23 -2.50 -36.67
CA TRP A 1145 -20.68 -1.19 -37.03
C TRP A 1145 -19.18 -1.04 -36.72
N ARG A 1146 -18.44 -0.45 -37.67
CA ARG A 1146 -17.02 -0.15 -37.59
C ARG A 1146 -16.73 1.28 -38.02
N LEU A 1147 -15.74 1.88 -37.38
CA LEU A 1147 -15.18 3.15 -37.75
C LEU A 1147 -14.45 3.06 -39.11
N GLU A 1148 -14.58 4.10 -39.94
CA GLU A 1148 -13.75 4.20 -41.14
C GLU A 1148 -12.37 4.81 -40.80
N PRO A 1149 -11.29 4.37 -41.48
CA PRO A 1149 -9.98 4.98 -41.32
C PRO A 1149 -10.02 6.50 -41.53
N GLY A 1150 -9.41 7.25 -40.61
CA GLY A 1150 -9.32 8.71 -40.69
C GLY A 1150 -10.46 9.50 -40.03
N MET A 1151 -11.48 8.84 -39.46
CA MET A 1151 -12.53 9.52 -38.69
C MET A 1151 -12.04 10.06 -37.33
N LEU A 1152 -10.97 9.49 -36.75
CA LEU A 1152 -10.34 9.98 -35.51
C LEU A 1152 -9.32 11.07 -35.84
N THR A 1153 -9.79 12.31 -36.00
CA THR A 1153 -8.92 13.44 -36.33
C THR A 1153 -8.47 14.22 -35.09
N PRO A 1154 -7.39 15.01 -35.18
CA PRO A 1154 -6.98 15.94 -34.13
C PRO A 1154 -8.09 16.92 -33.72
N GLU A 1155 -8.95 17.34 -34.65
CA GLU A 1155 -10.10 18.22 -34.38
C GLU A 1155 -11.12 17.55 -33.46
N VAL A 1156 -11.42 16.26 -33.69
CA VAL A 1156 -12.34 15.49 -32.82
C VAL A 1156 -11.74 15.37 -31.41
N SER A 1157 -10.46 15.02 -31.29
CA SER A 1157 -9.78 14.96 -29.98
C SER A 1157 -9.75 16.33 -29.28
N SER A 1158 -9.56 17.42 -30.03
CA SER A 1158 -9.59 18.78 -29.48
C SER A 1158 -10.99 19.16 -28.99
N CYS A 1159 -12.03 18.72 -29.68
CA CYS A 1159 -13.42 18.93 -29.27
C CYS A 1159 -13.76 18.17 -27.98
N LEU A 1160 -13.31 16.92 -27.85
CA LEU A 1160 -13.42 16.15 -26.60
C LEU A 1160 -12.70 16.85 -25.44
N ARG A 1161 -11.51 17.39 -25.70
CA ARG A 1161 -10.74 18.16 -24.71
C ARG A 1161 -11.47 19.43 -24.28
N GLU A 1162 -12.07 20.16 -25.23
CA GLU A 1162 -12.90 21.34 -24.96
C GLU A 1162 -14.08 20.98 -24.05
N TRP A 1163 -14.86 19.94 -24.40
CA TRP A 1163 -16.00 19.53 -23.60
C TRP A 1163 -15.61 19.05 -22.19
N SER A 1164 -14.49 18.34 -22.10
CA SER A 1164 -13.94 17.87 -20.81
C SER A 1164 -13.47 19.01 -19.91
N SER A 1165 -13.21 20.20 -20.47
CA SER A 1165 -12.85 21.41 -19.71
C SER A 1165 -14.06 22.18 -19.18
N LEU A 1166 -15.28 21.84 -19.60
CA LEU A 1166 -16.50 22.48 -19.12
C LEU A 1166 -16.71 22.13 -17.65
N THR A 1167 -16.47 23.12 -16.79
CA THR A 1167 -16.68 23.04 -15.33
C THR A 1167 -17.91 23.86 -14.94
N ILE A 1168 -18.66 23.37 -13.95
CA ILE A 1168 -19.75 24.14 -13.34
C ILE A 1168 -19.13 25.26 -12.50
N GLY A 1169 -18.90 26.42 -13.10
CA GLY A 1169 -18.95 27.68 -12.36
C GLY A 1169 -20.40 27.94 -12.01
N ARG A 1170 -20.76 27.98 -10.71
CA ARG A 1170 -22.08 28.46 -10.29
C ARG A 1170 -22.29 29.88 -10.83
N GLN A 1171 -23.06 30.02 -11.89
CA GLN A 1171 -23.81 31.24 -12.21
C GLN A 1171 -25.30 30.90 -12.26
#